data_AF-A0A9D5M7U5-F1
#
_entry.id   AF-A0A9D5M7U5-F1
#
_cell.length_a   1.000
_cell.length_b   1.000
_cell.length_c   1.000
_cell.angle_alpha   90.00
_cell.angle_beta   90.00
_cell.angle_gamma   90.00
#
_symmetry.space_group_name_H-M   'P 1'
#
loop_
_entity.id
_entity.type
_entity.pdbx_description
1 polymer ?
#
loop_
_entity_poly.entity_id
_entity_poly.type
_entity_poly.pdbx_seq_one_letter_code
_entity_poly.pdbx_strand_id
1 'polypeptide(L)'
;MKIHSKENLYGEYTVPSDKSITSRAIILGSIAKGKTLVVNPLLCEDAQVMINCVKKLGAKVKVKGKAIEIKSAKKLRDGQKFDCGNSGTTLRFLCGLVAGSRLRAVLSGDKALNQRPMRSIKEPLEKMGATVALTNYKTPPVLVEGESVRGIDYPMHIGSSQIKSSILLCALQGGVKTSIKEELETRNHMEILLKQMGADIEKDPTTGVITLNKSEIKGKRLYVCGDFSVAANFIALGILCGETVCHSVGVNPTRTTLLDILRRMGAKIEITNRRVLCGEPIADITAYKSKLTATHVTGEEVLKIIDEIPILAVLMGVAEGESIISGLGDIQYKDVDVLGPVDEMINDMGGDCRKFNGGLVIKGVEKYKGGEVCVHGDARIAMSAAIALSSSENGGETDDDSCVNNAFPGFFESLRKNSIIRIGKTADGDAVNGIHAYILNKMGVKNFTYSRLCMNDGNVKRAVVESKEFDGCTVNYPYGGEVAKRVPKLVDTAKIVRSVNTVKGGCGYSTDGVGLTLALTHKDVEPTGKRVLLLGCGSVAKSIACVLVNSRANVEMYNRTVKTAQDFAKKLSQIKVLDSLPTDENYDIIINATPVGGGFTSGELPVKEELVKNSTVVCDLVVAKEKTALISLAEKEQKTTVNGLEFSFFTTYYSACILTGREPTTEEAFAFLSEYLNKSV
;
A
#
# COMPACT_ATOMS: atom_id res chain seq x y z
N MET A 1 -10.24 12.82 -2.57
CA MET A 1 -10.78 11.46 -2.32
C MET A 1 -10.67 11.09 -0.83
N LYS A 2 -11.69 10.47 -0.22
CA LYS A 2 -11.61 10.00 1.18
C LYS A 2 -10.74 8.75 1.36
N ILE A 3 -9.84 8.81 2.33
CA ILE A 3 -8.89 7.76 2.74
C ILE A 3 -9.23 7.35 4.16
N HIS A 4 -9.40 6.05 4.38
CA HIS A 4 -9.74 5.49 5.68
C HIS A 4 -8.49 4.90 6.36
N SER A 5 -8.46 4.99 7.69
CA SER A 5 -7.45 4.33 8.51
C SER A 5 -7.44 2.81 8.27
N LYS A 6 -6.25 2.22 8.31
CA LYS A 6 -5.98 0.80 8.07
C LYS A 6 -5.18 0.20 9.19
N GLU A 7 -5.56 -1.01 9.58
CA GLU A 7 -4.85 -1.83 10.56
C GLU A 7 -4.72 -3.27 10.04
N ASN A 8 -3.66 -3.97 10.47
CA ASN A 8 -3.40 -5.37 10.13
C ASN A 8 -3.44 -5.64 8.62
N LEU A 9 -2.78 -4.76 7.86
CA LEU A 9 -2.71 -4.82 6.40
C LEU A 9 -1.91 -6.04 5.92
N TYR A 10 -2.37 -6.71 4.87
CA TYR A 10 -1.52 -7.55 4.02
C TYR A 10 -1.67 -7.12 2.55
N GLY A 11 -0.62 -6.52 2.00
CA GLY A 11 -0.58 -5.96 0.66
C GLY A 11 0.34 -6.71 -0.30
N GLU A 12 -0.10 -7.02 -1.52
CA GLU A 12 0.78 -7.46 -2.61
C GLU A 12 0.66 -6.52 -3.81
N TYR A 13 1.63 -5.62 -3.97
CA TYR A 13 1.61 -4.56 -4.95
C TYR A 13 2.51 -4.86 -6.15
N THR A 14 1.99 -4.56 -7.35
CA THR A 14 2.81 -4.42 -8.55
C THR A 14 2.84 -2.94 -8.90
N VAL A 15 4.03 -2.35 -8.86
CA VAL A 15 4.22 -0.92 -9.10
C VAL A 15 4.35 -0.61 -10.59
N PRO A 16 4.02 0.61 -11.03
CA PRO A 16 4.27 1.04 -12.41
C PRO A 16 5.75 1.00 -12.74
N SER A 17 6.05 1.03 -14.04
CA SER A 17 7.41 0.99 -14.54
C SER A 17 8.20 2.26 -14.22
N ASP A 18 9.52 2.14 -14.13
CA ASP A 18 10.40 3.27 -13.79
C ASP A 18 10.37 4.37 -14.87
N LYS A 19 10.03 5.60 -14.43
CA LYS A 19 9.95 6.80 -15.29
C LYS A 19 11.31 7.16 -15.91
N SER A 20 12.37 7.03 -15.13
CA SER A 20 13.75 7.38 -15.52
C SER A 20 14.31 6.44 -16.58
N ILE A 21 14.04 5.15 -16.48
CA ILE A 21 14.44 4.14 -17.48
C ILE A 21 13.60 4.31 -18.74
N THR A 22 12.28 4.52 -18.62
CA THR A 22 11.38 4.75 -19.77
C THR A 22 11.88 5.91 -20.64
N SER A 23 12.20 7.05 -20.04
CA SER A 23 12.66 8.25 -20.76
C SER A 23 13.98 8.00 -21.52
N ARG A 24 14.92 7.30 -20.89
CA ARG A 24 16.22 6.95 -21.49
C ARG A 24 16.07 5.95 -22.63
N ALA A 25 15.23 4.93 -22.47
CA ALA A 25 14.95 3.95 -23.50
C ALA A 25 14.33 4.60 -24.75
N ILE A 26 13.45 5.60 -24.58
CA ILE A 26 12.84 6.32 -25.71
C ILE A 26 13.89 7.12 -26.48
N ILE A 27 14.72 7.93 -25.79
CA ILE A 27 15.69 8.78 -26.48
C ILE A 27 16.83 7.96 -27.12
N LEU A 28 17.35 6.94 -26.45
CA LEU A 28 18.36 6.05 -27.04
C LEU A 28 17.78 5.27 -28.23
N GLY A 29 16.54 4.79 -28.11
CA GLY A 29 15.84 4.14 -29.20
C GLY A 29 15.70 5.02 -30.46
N SER A 30 15.64 6.34 -30.28
CA SER A 30 15.50 7.29 -31.40
C SER A 30 16.77 7.47 -32.24
N ILE A 31 17.93 7.10 -31.71
CA ILE A 31 19.23 7.20 -32.38
C ILE A 31 19.89 5.85 -32.66
N ALA A 32 19.33 4.75 -32.15
CA ALA A 32 19.90 3.42 -32.33
C ALA A 32 19.73 2.86 -33.74
N LYS A 33 20.73 2.10 -34.21
CA LYS A 33 20.66 1.39 -35.50
C LYS A 33 19.65 0.25 -35.43
N GLY A 34 18.65 0.27 -36.31
CA GLY A 34 17.61 -0.75 -36.37
C GLY A 34 16.34 -0.38 -35.59
N LYS A 35 15.62 -1.39 -35.11
CA LYS A 35 14.34 -1.23 -34.41
C LYS A 35 14.55 -1.46 -32.91
N THR A 36 14.06 -0.54 -32.10
CA THR A 36 14.01 -0.65 -30.64
C THR A 36 12.58 -0.91 -30.20
N LEU A 37 12.39 -1.82 -29.27
CA LEU A 37 11.09 -2.13 -28.66
C LEU A 37 11.19 -1.93 -27.15
N VAL A 38 10.62 -0.84 -26.65
CA VAL A 38 10.50 -0.60 -25.20
C VAL A 38 9.25 -1.31 -24.71
N VAL A 39 9.41 -2.27 -23.81
CA VAL A 39 8.35 -3.13 -23.26
C VAL A 39 8.03 -2.68 -21.84
N ASN A 40 6.73 -2.58 -21.56
CA ASN A 40 6.18 -2.07 -20.31
C ASN A 40 6.68 -0.66 -19.94
N PRO A 41 6.65 0.35 -20.84
CA PRO A 41 7.03 1.71 -20.48
C PRO A 41 5.97 2.36 -19.59
N LEU A 42 6.38 3.35 -18.78
CA LEU A 42 5.44 4.26 -18.14
C LEU A 42 5.02 5.35 -19.13
N LEU A 43 3.78 5.29 -19.63
CA LEU A 43 3.22 6.27 -20.57
C LEU A 43 2.65 7.50 -19.85
N CYS A 44 3.49 8.18 -19.06
CA CYS A 44 3.15 9.45 -18.43
C CYS A 44 3.36 10.65 -19.36
N GLU A 45 2.99 11.85 -18.91
CA GLU A 45 3.14 13.10 -19.66
C GLU A 45 4.60 13.32 -20.13
N ASP A 46 5.60 13.16 -19.26
CA ASP A 46 7.01 13.25 -19.63
C ASP A 46 7.39 12.28 -20.76
N ALA A 47 6.89 11.04 -20.71
CA ALA A 47 7.16 10.06 -21.76
C ALA A 47 6.51 10.50 -23.08
N GLN A 48 5.30 11.06 -23.03
CA GLN A 48 4.61 11.58 -24.20
C GLN A 48 5.33 12.80 -24.81
N VAL A 49 5.82 13.71 -23.98
CA VAL A 49 6.66 14.85 -24.38
C VAL A 49 7.93 14.35 -25.07
N MET A 50 8.64 13.39 -24.47
CA MET A 50 9.83 12.78 -25.06
C MET A 50 9.51 12.12 -26.42
N ILE A 51 8.42 11.36 -26.52
CA ILE A 51 7.95 10.73 -27.78
C ILE A 51 7.71 11.80 -28.85
N ASN A 52 7.06 12.91 -28.51
CA ASN A 52 6.78 14.00 -29.45
C ASN A 52 8.08 14.66 -29.92
N CYS A 53 9.04 14.88 -29.02
CA CYS A 53 10.33 15.45 -29.37
C CYS A 53 11.16 14.54 -30.29
N VAL A 54 11.26 13.24 -29.99
CA VAL A 54 12.00 12.31 -30.86
C VAL A 54 11.33 12.11 -32.22
N LYS A 55 9.99 12.19 -32.29
CA LYS A 55 9.25 12.24 -33.57
C LYS A 55 9.60 13.50 -34.37
N LYS A 56 9.68 14.66 -33.72
CA LYS A 56 10.12 15.92 -34.35
C LYS A 56 11.56 15.84 -34.88
N LEU A 57 12.45 15.11 -34.18
CA LEU A 57 13.80 14.79 -34.67
C LEU A 57 13.81 13.84 -35.87
N GLY A 58 12.69 13.19 -36.20
CA GLY A 58 12.51 12.35 -37.37
C GLY A 58 12.36 10.84 -37.07
N ALA A 59 12.43 10.42 -35.80
CA ALA A 59 12.23 9.02 -35.45
C ALA A 59 10.77 8.59 -35.70
N LYS A 60 10.58 7.35 -36.16
CA LYS A 60 9.25 6.75 -36.30
C LYS A 60 8.91 6.02 -35.00
N VAL A 61 7.92 6.55 -34.27
CA VAL A 61 7.47 5.98 -32.99
C VAL A 61 6.03 5.51 -33.10
N LYS A 62 5.78 4.24 -32.75
CA LYS A 62 4.45 3.62 -32.66
C LYS A 62 4.22 3.09 -31.26
N VAL A 63 3.18 3.56 -30.59
CA VAL A 63 2.74 3.02 -29.30
C VAL A 63 1.70 1.93 -29.57
N LYS A 64 1.91 0.73 -29.02
CA LYS A 64 1.02 -0.43 -29.17
C LYS A 64 0.83 -1.11 -27.82
N GLY A 65 -0.31 -0.89 -27.18
CA GLY A 65 -0.57 -1.39 -25.82
C GLY A 65 0.53 -0.97 -24.85
N LYS A 66 1.09 -1.91 -24.10
CA LYS A 66 2.22 -1.69 -23.17
C LYS A 66 3.59 -1.75 -23.85
N ALA A 67 3.71 -1.26 -25.09
CA ALA A 67 4.99 -1.24 -25.80
C ALA A 67 5.13 0.00 -26.69
N ILE A 68 6.36 0.50 -26.79
CA ILE A 68 6.74 1.56 -27.74
C ILE A 68 7.75 0.96 -28.72
N GLU A 69 7.38 0.97 -30.00
CA GLU A 69 8.27 0.64 -31.10
C GLU A 69 8.89 1.92 -31.66
N ILE A 70 10.22 1.96 -31.72
CA ILE A 70 10.99 3.12 -32.17
C ILE A 70 11.93 2.67 -33.28
N LYS A 71 11.91 3.41 -34.38
CA LYS A 71 12.89 3.29 -35.46
C LYS A 71 13.54 4.65 -35.68
N SER A 72 14.86 4.70 -35.56
CA SER A 72 15.64 5.91 -35.79
C SER A 72 15.47 6.45 -37.21
N ALA A 73 15.67 7.75 -37.37
CA ALA A 73 15.72 8.38 -38.68
C ALA A 73 17.05 8.04 -39.38
N LYS A 74 17.06 7.99 -40.71
CA LYS A 74 18.33 7.91 -41.47
C LYS A 74 19.20 9.16 -41.23
N LYS A 75 18.56 10.32 -41.06
CA LYS A 75 19.16 11.61 -40.71
C LYS A 75 18.21 12.34 -39.78
N LEU A 76 18.73 12.90 -38.68
CA LEU A 76 17.94 13.71 -37.76
C LEU A 76 17.59 15.07 -38.39
N ARG A 77 16.43 15.62 -38.02
CA ARG A 77 15.94 16.89 -38.56
C ARG A 77 16.54 18.07 -37.80
N ASP A 78 17.00 19.05 -38.57
CA ASP A 78 17.66 20.26 -38.08
C ASP A 78 16.69 21.45 -37.95
N GLY A 79 17.08 22.50 -37.22
CA GLY A 79 16.35 23.77 -37.10
C GLY A 79 15.03 23.68 -36.34
N GLN A 80 14.86 22.67 -35.48
CA GLN A 80 13.58 22.38 -34.83
C GLN A 80 13.33 23.26 -33.59
N LYS A 81 12.05 23.49 -33.30
CA LYS A 81 11.58 24.05 -32.02
C LYS A 81 10.91 22.94 -31.20
N PHE A 82 11.52 22.61 -30.06
CA PHE A 82 11.04 21.58 -29.15
C PHE A 82 10.26 22.20 -28.00
N ASP A 83 9.08 21.65 -27.77
CA ASP A 83 8.29 21.91 -26.58
C ASP A 83 8.47 20.71 -25.65
N CYS A 84 9.11 20.96 -24.52
CA CYS A 84 9.47 19.99 -23.50
C CYS A 84 8.44 19.94 -22.35
N GLY A 85 7.28 20.62 -22.46
CA GLY A 85 6.28 20.67 -21.39
C GLY A 85 6.88 21.08 -20.05
N ASN A 86 6.63 20.31 -18.99
CA ASN A 86 7.31 20.44 -17.67
C ASN A 86 8.51 19.48 -17.49
N SER A 87 8.88 18.71 -18.53
CA SER A 87 9.87 17.64 -18.41
C SER A 87 11.30 18.16 -18.47
N GLY A 88 11.89 18.38 -17.29
CA GLY A 88 13.30 18.73 -17.14
C GLY A 88 14.23 17.67 -17.74
N THR A 89 13.88 16.39 -17.60
CA THR A 89 14.63 15.28 -18.21
C THR A 89 14.68 15.40 -19.73
N THR A 90 13.53 15.66 -20.37
CA THR A 90 13.46 15.80 -21.84
C THR A 90 14.29 16.97 -22.33
N LEU A 91 14.14 18.14 -21.72
CA LEU A 91 14.90 19.34 -22.06
C LEU A 91 16.42 19.07 -22.00
N ARG A 92 16.91 18.55 -20.87
CA ARG A 92 18.35 18.34 -20.65
C ARG A 92 18.93 17.28 -21.58
N PHE A 93 18.20 16.18 -21.81
CA PHE A 93 18.67 15.11 -22.69
C PHE A 93 18.71 15.57 -24.15
N LEU A 94 17.71 16.33 -24.60
CA LEU A 94 17.70 16.87 -25.95
C LEU A 94 18.83 17.88 -26.18
N CYS A 95 19.22 18.69 -25.18
CA CYS A 95 20.39 19.56 -25.31
C CYS A 95 21.65 18.75 -25.67
N GLY A 96 21.96 17.70 -24.91
CA GLY A 96 23.09 16.82 -25.21
C GLY A 96 22.97 16.13 -26.56
N LEU A 97 21.78 15.62 -26.89
CA LEU A 97 21.54 14.94 -28.16
C LEU A 97 21.71 15.87 -29.38
N VAL A 98 21.13 17.07 -29.34
CA VAL A 98 21.22 18.08 -30.41
C VAL A 98 22.67 18.52 -30.61
N ALA A 99 23.36 18.82 -29.52
CA ALA A 99 24.78 19.20 -29.53
C ALA A 99 25.65 18.13 -30.22
N GLY A 100 25.54 16.87 -29.79
CA GLY A 100 26.32 15.77 -30.37
C GLY A 100 25.94 15.45 -31.82
N SER A 101 24.69 15.67 -32.20
CA SER A 101 24.17 15.34 -33.54
C SER A 101 24.50 16.40 -34.60
N ARG A 102 25.24 17.45 -34.25
CA ARG A 102 25.57 18.59 -35.11
C ARG A 102 24.33 19.29 -35.68
N LEU A 103 23.36 19.54 -34.81
CA LEU A 103 22.09 20.19 -35.14
C LEU A 103 21.96 21.52 -34.41
N ARG A 104 21.06 22.35 -34.93
CA ARG A 104 20.55 23.58 -34.34
C ARG A 104 19.11 23.37 -33.87
N ALA A 105 18.83 23.71 -32.62
CA ALA A 105 17.47 23.66 -32.09
C ALA A 105 17.21 24.69 -31.00
N VAL A 106 15.93 25.10 -30.89
CA VAL A 106 15.44 25.88 -29.74
C VAL A 106 14.58 24.97 -28.88
N LEU A 107 14.88 24.89 -27.59
CA LEU A 107 14.17 24.09 -26.62
C LEU A 107 13.53 24.98 -25.56
N SER A 108 12.22 24.83 -25.35
CA SER A 108 11.44 25.53 -24.34
C SER A 108 10.43 24.58 -23.71
N GLY A 109 9.71 25.04 -22.71
CA GLY A 109 8.50 24.36 -22.24
C GLY A 109 7.53 25.35 -21.61
N ASP A 110 6.79 24.87 -20.61
CA ASP A 110 5.84 25.68 -19.87
C ASP A 110 6.54 26.75 -18.99
N LYS A 111 5.73 27.56 -18.30
CA LYS A 111 6.22 28.63 -17.43
C LYS A 111 7.13 28.12 -16.31
N ALA A 112 6.82 26.96 -15.72
CA ALA A 112 7.59 26.38 -14.63
C ALA A 112 8.94 25.84 -15.12
N LEU A 113 8.97 25.16 -16.27
CA LEU A 113 10.18 24.65 -16.87
C LEU A 113 11.13 25.78 -17.29
N ASN A 114 10.58 26.87 -17.85
CA ASN A 114 11.36 28.04 -18.29
C ASN A 114 11.93 28.87 -17.14
N GLN A 115 11.67 28.52 -15.88
CA GLN A 115 12.32 29.09 -14.70
C GLN A 115 13.46 28.22 -14.18
N ARG A 116 13.62 26.98 -14.68
CA ARG A 116 14.64 26.07 -14.16
C ARG A 116 16.04 26.44 -14.64
N PRO A 117 17.06 26.38 -13.77
CA PRO A 117 18.43 26.66 -14.17
C PRO A 117 19.00 25.57 -15.08
N MET A 118 19.76 26.03 -16.08
CA MET A 118 20.35 25.19 -17.14
C MET A 118 21.87 25.36 -17.26
N ARG A 119 22.50 26.16 -16.39
CA ARG A 119 23.95 26.40 -16.39
C ARG A 119 24.77 25.11 -16.30
N SER A 120 24.35 24.18 -15.45
CA SER A 120 25.00 22.88 -15.26
C SER A 120 24.91 21.94 -16.47
N ILE A 121 24.06 22.25 -17.46
CA ILE A 121 24.01 21.59 -18.76
C ILE A 121 24.80 22.38 -19.81
N LYS A 122 24.72 23.72 -19.79
CA LYS A 122 25.48 24.61 -20.66
C LYS A 122 26.98 24.35 -20.55
N GLU A 123 27.54 24.43 -19.35
CA GLU A 123 28.99 24.39 -19.12
C GLU A 123 29.69 23.15 -19.71
N PRO A 124 29.25 21.91 -19.44
CA PRO A 124 29.90 20.75 -20.03
C PRO A 124 29.73 20.69 -21.56
N LEU A 125 28.56 21.05 -22.10
CA LEU A 125 28.34 21.02 -23.55
C LEU A 125 29.18 22.07 -24.30
N GLU A 126 29.40 23.25 -23.70
CA GLU A 126 30.31 24.26 -24.25
C GLU A 126 31.77 23.83 -24.18
N LYS A 127 32.18 23.13 -23.10
CA LYS A 127 33.52 22.50 -23.04
C LYS A 127 33.72 21.47 -24.16
N MET A 128 32.64 20.76 -24.53
CA MET A 128 32.60 19.85 -25.68
C MET A 128 32.56 20.58 -27.03
N GLY A 129 32.39 21.90 -27.09
CA GLY A 129 32.43 22.69 -28.33
C GLY A 129 31.06 23.04 -28.93
N ALA A 130 29.95 22.75 -28.24
CA ALA A 130 28.63 23.20 -28.67
C ALA A 130 28.35 24.63 -28.20
N THR A 131 27.50 25.37 -28.91
CA THR A 131 26.96 26.65 -28.44
C THR A 131 25.67 26.39 -27.68
N VAL A 132 25.59 26.85 -26.42
CA VAL A 132 24.36 26.73 -25.60
C VAL A 132 23.98 28.10 -25.05
N ALA A 133 23.10 28.81 -25.74
CA ALA A 133 22.63 30.13 -25.32
C ALA A 133 21.37 30.01 -24.45
N LEU A 134 21.41 30.64 -23.27
CA LEU A 134 20.35 30.65 -22.26
C LEU A 134 19.70 32.02 -22.20
N THR A 135 18.42 32.06 -21.83
CA THR A 135 17.71 33.31 -21.52
C THR A 135 18.25 33.86 -20.21
N ASN A 136 18.62 35.15 -20.20
CA ASN A 136 19.26 35.83 -19.06
C ASN A 136 20.42 35.03 -18.45
N TYR A 137 21.16 34.26 -19.28
CA TYR A 137 22.26 33.38 -18.86
C TYR A 137 21.90 32.26 -17.86
N LYS A 138 20.63 32.07 -17.51
CA LYS A 138 20.21 31.13 -16.44
C LYS A 138 19.23 30.06 -16.92
N THR A 139 18.21 30.42 -17.69
CA THR A 139 17.02 29.58 -17.88
C THR A 139 16.64 29.37 -19.36
N PRO A 140 15.69 28.46 -19.66
CA PRO A 140 15.10 28.36 -20.99
C PRO A 140 14.23 29.58 -21.37
N PRO A 141 13.88 29.76 -22.66
CA PRO A 141 14.26 28.95 -23.82
C PRO A 141 15.78 28.85 -24.04
N VAL A 142 16.23 27.70 -24.54
CA VAL A 142 17.64 27.37 -24.79
C VAL A 142 17.85 27.19 -26.29
N LEU A 143 18.79 27.93 -26.86
CA LEU A 143 19.32 27.63 -28.20
C LEU A 143 20.53 26.71 -28.05
N VAL A 144 20.51 25.58 -28.75
CA VAL A 144 21.62 24.64 -28.82
C VAL A 144 22.05 24.51 -30.28
N GLU A 145 23.33 24.69 -30.54
CA GLU A 145 23.95 24.51 -31.85
C GLU A 145 25.20 23.63 -31.70
N GLY A 146 25.19 22.47 -32.36
CA GLY A 146 26.37 21.63 -32.51
C GLY A 146 27.00 21.84 -33.89
N GLU A 147 28.23 22.33 -33.95
CA GLU A 147 29.01 22.35 -35.21
C GLU A 147 30.01 21.19 -35.22
N SER A 148 30.96 21.22 -34.28
CA SER A 148 31.92 20.16 -34.02
C SER A 148 32.00 19.95 -32.52
N VAL A 149 31.90 18.68 -32.09
CA VAL A 149 32.04 18.32 -30.68
C VAL A 149 33.33 17.54 -30.47
N ARG A 150 33.96 17.74 -29.31
CA ARG A 150 35.18 17.06 -28.86
C ARG A 150 34.92 16.30 -27.56
N GLY A 151 35.75 15.29 -27.34
CA GLY A 151 35.81 14.56 -26.08
C GLY A 151 36.24 15.46 -24.93
N ILE A 152 35.80 15.13 -23.72
CA ILE A 152 36.22 15.82 -22.50
C ILE A 152 36.55 14.80 -21.40
N ASP A 153 37.44 15.17 -20.49
CA ASP A 153 37.59 14.56 -19.17
C ASP A 153 36.94 15.50 -18.16
N TYR A 154 35.73 15.15 -17.72
CA TYR A 154 34.87 16.05 -16.96
C TYR A 154 34.82 15.68 -15.48
N PRO A 155 35.39 16.51 -14.58
CA PRO A 155 35.11 16.41 -13.15
C PRO A 155 33.69 16.94 -12.89
N MET A 156 32.79 16.04 -12.49
CA MET A 156 31.40 16.36 -12.21
C MET A 156 31.22 16.58 -10.71
N HIS A 157 31.27 17.86 -10.31
CA HIS A 157 31.07 18.31 -8.92
C HIS A 157 29.60 18.26 -8.49
N ILE A 158 28.67 18.44 -9.44
CA ILE A 158 27.23 18.45 -9.16
C ILE A 158 26.69 17.03 -9.33
N GLY A 159 26.16 16.43 -8.26
CA GLY A 159 25.55 15.10 -8.24
C GLY A 159 24.23 14.99 -9.02
N SER A 160 24.24 15.19 -10.34
CA SER A 160 23.06 15.07 -11.20
C SER A 160 23.26 14.09 -12.36
N SER A 161 22.52 12.98 -12.31
CA SER A 161 22.50 11.98 -13.40
C SER A 161 22.01 12.55 -14.73
N GLN A 162 21.29 13.68 -14.73
CA GLN A 162 20.83 14.33 -15.96
C GLN A 162 21.97 15.05 -16.69
N ILE A 163 22.93 15.63 -15.94
CA ILE A 163 24.15 16.22 -16.51
C ILE A 163 24.98 15.12 -17.16
N LYS A 164 25.29 14.06 -16.41
CA LYS A 164 25.99 12.87 -16.91
C LYS A 164 25.34 12.32 -18.18
N SER A 165 24.02 12.11 -18.15
CA SER A 165 23.28 11.60 -19.31
C SER A 165 23.36 12.52 -20.54
N SER A 166 23.32 13.84 -20.34
CA SER A 166 23.46 14.83 -21.43
C SER A 166 24.86 14.77 -22.06
N ILE A 167 25.91 14.67 -21.24
CA ILE A 167 27.30 14.53 -21.70
C ILE A 167 27.46 13.23 -22.50
N LEU A 168 26.96 12.11 -21.98
CA LEU A 168 27.03 10.80 -22.64
C LEU A 168 26.28 10.79 -23.97
N LEU A 169 25.09 11.42 -24.06
CA LEU A 169 24.34 11.56 -25.31
C LEU A 169 25.10 12.39 -26.34
N CYS A 170 25.72 13.49 -25.91
CA CYS A 170 26.54 14.34 -26.77
C CYS A 170 27.76 13.56 -27.30
N ALA A 171 28.46 12.85 -26.42
CA ALA A 171 29.64 12.07 -26.77
C ALA A 171 29.32 10.92 -27.73
N LEU A 172 28.24 10.18 -27.46
CA LEU A 172 27.79 9.08 -28.30
C LEU A 172 27.48 9.54 -29.74
N GLN A 173 26.70 10.60 -29.90
CA GLN A 173 26.34 11.11 -31.23
C GLN A 173 27.47 11.87 -31.92
N GLY A 174 28.31 12.55 -31.13
CA GLY A 174 29.52 13.20 -31.61
C GLY A 174 30.57 12.19 -32.11
N GLY A 175 30.48 10.94 -31.67
CA GLY A 175 31.47 9.91 -31.97
C GLY A 175 32.82 10.20 -31.32
N VAL A 176 32.81 10.78 -30.12
CA VAL A 176 34.01 11.20 -29.38
C VAL A 176 34.17 10.43 -28.08
N LYS A 177 35.42 10.16 -27.69
CA LYS A 177 35.74 9.54 -26.40
C LYS A 177 35.57 10.58 -25.28
N THR A 178 34.84 10.22 -24.22
CA THR A 178 34.60 11.12 -23.09
C THR A 178 34.72 10.35 -21.77
N SER A 179 35.35 10.97 -20.78
CA SER A 179 35.46 10.44 -19.42
C SER A 179 34.74 11.38 -18.43
N ILE A 180 34.04 10.81 -17.46
CA ILE A 180 33.32 11.55 -16.41
C ILE A 180 33.78 11.01 -15.07
N LYS A 181 34.31 11.87 -14.20
CA LYS A 181 34.63 11.55 -12.80
C LYS A 181 33.60 12.21 -11.91
N GLU A 182 32.73 11.42 -11.30
CA GLU A 182 31.71 11.92 -10.38
C GLU A 182 32.33 12.10 -8.99
N GLU A 183 32.16 13.28 -8.37
CA GLU A 183 32.50 13.45 -6.95
C GLU A 183 31.47 12.76 -6.05
N LEU A 184 30.22 12.74 -6.49
CA LEU A 184 29.11 12.07 -5.84
C LEU A 184 28.47 11.11 -6.84
N GLU A 185 28.37 9.83 -6.48
CA GLU A 185 27.78 8.83 -7.36
C GLU A 185 26.31 9.15 -7.66
N THR A 186 25.96 9.14 -8.95
CA THR A 186 24.58 9.38 -9.39
C THR A 186 23.99 8.17 -10.12
N ARG A 187 22.66 8.16 -10.26
CA ARG A 187 21.89 7.13 -10.98
C ARG A 187 22.59 6.70 -12.28
N ASN A 188 22.77 5.40 -12.47
CA ASN A 188 23.55 4.82 -13.58
C ASN A 188 22.71 4.15 -14.70
N HIS A 189 21.40 4.44 -14.75
CA HIS A 189 20.47 3.87 -15.74
C HIS A 189 20.88 4.15 -17.20
N MET A 190 21.55 5.28 -17.48
CA MET A 190 22.01 5.60 -18.84
C MET A 190 23.13 4.65 -19.26
N GLU A 191 24.08 4.43 -18.37
CA GLU A 191 25.24 3.58 -18.57
C GLU A 191 24.82 2.12 -18.78
N ILE A 192 23.89 1.62 -17.95
CA ILE A 192 23.31 0.28 -18.10
C ILE A 192 22.66 0.13 -19.47
N LEU A 193 21.76 1.05 -19.86
CA LEU A 193 21.06 0.97 -21.14
C LEU A 193 22.01 1.09 -22.33
N LEU A 194 22.99 2.00 -22.29
CA LEU A 194 24.01 2.15 -23.33
C LEU A 194 24.78 0.84 -23.53
N LYS A 195 25.27 0.25 -22.44
CA LYS A 195 25.98 -1.04 -22.48
C LYS A 195 25.07 -2.15 -23.02
N GLN A 196 23.82 -2.20 -22.57
CA GLN A 196 22.84 -3.16 -23.08
C GLN A 196 22.59 -2.99 -24.58
N MET A 197 22.61 -1.76 -25.10
CA MET A 197 22.44 -1.49 -26.53
C MET A 197 23.73 -1.62 -27.35
N GLY A 198 24.86 -1.97 -26.71
CA GLY A 198 26.13 -2.29 -27.36
C GLY A 198 27.13 -1.14 -27.44
N ALA A 199 26.92 -0.06 -26.66
CA ALA A 199 27.95 0.97 -26.51
C ALA A 199 29.15 0.42 -25.74
N ASP A 200 30.34 0.93 -26.09
CA ASP A 200 31.59 0.70 -25.37
C ASP A 200 31.68 1.72 -24.22
N ILE A 201 31.06 1.36 -23.10
CA ILE A 201 31.04 2.17 -21.88
C ILE A 201 31.46 1.31 -20.68
N GLU A 202 32.41 1.84 -19.92
CA GLU A 202 32.97 1.18 -18.74
C GLU A 202 33.06 2.16 -17.57
N LYS A 203 32.94 1.62 -16.35
CA LYS A 203 33.24 2.34 -15.12
C LYS A 203 34.42 1.65 -14.46
N ASP A 204 35.51 2.37 -14.31
CA ASP A 204 36.70 1.86 -13.63
C ASP A 204 36.37 1.58 -12.16
N PRO A 205 36.60 0.35 -11.65
CA PRO A 205 36.19 -0.03 -10.30
C PRO A 205 37.03 0.62 -9.20
N THR A 206 38.23 1.12 -9.52
CA THR A 206 39.18 1.69 -8.56
C THR A 206 38.99 3.20 -8.44
N THR A 207 38.86 3.88 -9.57
CA THR A 207 38.79 5.34 -9.68
C THR A 207 37.36 5.85 -9.81
N GLY A 208 36.41 4.98 -10.14
CA GLY A 208 35.01 5.34 -10.38
C GLY A 208 34.78 6.10 -11.69
N VAL A 209 35.81 6.32 -12.51
CA VAL A 209 35.72 7.07 -13.76
C VAL A 209 34.89 6.31 -14.78
N ILE A 210 33.91 6.99 -15.37
CA ILE A 210 33.06 6.45 -16.42
C ILE A 210 33.64 6.89 -17.77
N THR A 211 34.01 5.94 -18.62
CA THR A 211 34.56 6.22 -19.95
C THR A 211 33.61 5.67 -21.02
N LEU A 212 33.17 6.53 -21.93
CA LEU A 212 32.48 6.16 -23.15
C LEU A 212 33.46 6.28 -24.32
N ASN A 213 33.79 5.16 -24.95
CA ASN A 213 34.58 5.13 -26.18
C ASN A 213 33.66 5.30 -27.40
N LYS A 214 34.26 5.67 -28.54
CA LYS A 214 33.55 5.79 -29.81
C LYS A 214 32.89 4.45 -30.16
N SER A 215 31.57 4.45 -30.15
CA SER A 215 30.76 3.25 -30.39
C SER A 215 29.40 3.62 -30.98
N GLU A 216 28.67 2.62 -31.46
CA GLU A 216 27.31 2.78 -31.97
C GLU A 216 26.37 1.84 -31.22
N ILE A 217 25.16 2.32 -30.93
CA ILE A 217 24.14 1.50 -30.28
C ILE A 217 23.19 0.87 -31.30
N LYS A 218 22.77 -0.36 -31.02
CA LYS A 218 21.81 -1.13 -31.83
C LYS A 218 20.46 -1.20 -31.13
N GLY A 219 19.40 -1.15 -31.91
CA GLY A 219 18.04 -1.30 -31.41
C GLY A 219 17.84 -2.70 -30.82
N LYS A 220 17.22 -2.75 -29.63
CA LYS A 220 16.97 -3.98 -28.88
C LYS A 220 15.55 -3.97 -28.28
N ARG A 221 15.16 -5.12 -27.74
CA ARG A 221 14.00 -5.23 -26.85
C ARG A 221 14.44 -4.84 -25.43
N LEU A 222 13.91 -3.75 -24.91
CA LEU A 222 14.26 -3.17 -23.62
C LEU A 222 13.05 -3.29 -22.69
N TYR A 223 13.16 -4.07 -21.62
CA TYR A 223 12.13 -4.22 -20.61
C TYR A 223 12.37 -3.23 -19.46
N VAL A 224 11.34 -2.50 -19.06
CA VAL A 224 11.42 -1.53 -17.96
C VAL A 224 10.93 -2.19 -16.67
N CYS A 225 11.75 -2.12 -15.60
CA CYS A 225 11.42 -2.64 -14.28
C CYS A 225 10.44 -1.75 -13.51
N GLY A 226 9.89 -2.25 -12.40
CA GLY A 226 9.05 -1.46 -11.50
C GLY A 226 9.81 -0.30 -10.85
N ASP A 227 9.13 0.84 -10.64
CA ASP A 227 9.69 2.06 -10.07
C ASP A 227 9.86 1.93 -8.55
N PHE A 228 11.10 2.09 -8.08
CA PHE A 228 11.42 2.05 -6.66
C PHE A 228 10.76 3.18 -5.87
N SER A 229 10.67 4.39 -6.43
CA SER A 229 10.10 5.55 -5.74
C SER A 229 8.61 5.35 -5.46
N VAL A 230 7.90 4.66 -6.36
CA VAL A 230 6.50 4.27 -6.11
C VAL A 230 6.41 3.13 -5.11
N ALA A 231 7.28 2.12 -5.21
CA ALA A 231 7.34 1.01 -4.25
C ALA A 231 7.62 1.49 -2.81
N ALA A 232 8.41 2.54 -2.64
CA ALA A 232 8.70 3.14 -1.33
C ALA A 232 7.43 3.53 -0.54
N ASN A 233 6.36 3.97 -1.23
CA ASN A 233 5.08 4.29 -0.60
C ASN A 233 4.41 3.04 0.00
N PHE A 234 4.42 1.93 -0.73
CA PHE A 234 3.84 0.66 -0.24
C PHE A 234 4.72 -0.02 0.81
N ILE A 235 6.05 0.08 0.68
CA ILE A 235 7.00 -0.35 1.70
C ILE A 235 6.72 0.38 3.02
N ALA A 236 6.55 1.71 2.97
CA ALA A 236 6.18 2.52 4.12
C ALA A 236 4.81 2.08 4.71
N LEU A 237 3.84 1.80 3.84
CA LEU A 237 2.54 1.29 4.27
C LEU A 237 2.65 -0.06 5.02
N GLY A 238 3.52 -0.97 4.58
CA GLY A 238 3.82 -2.20 5.33
C GLY A 238 4.43 -1.90 6.69
N ILE A 239 5.46 -1.05 6.74
CA ILE A 239 6.11 -0.64 7.98
C ILE A 239 5.13 -0.06 9.01
N LEU A 240 4.14 0.73 8.54
CA LEU A 240 3.16 1.39 9.40
C LEU A 240 1.97 0.49 9.77
N CYS A 241 1.41 -0.23 8.80
CA CYS A 241 0.08 -0.84 8.93
C CYS A 241 0.07 -2.37 8.98
N GLY A 242 1.16 -3.07 8.61
CA GLY A 242 1.12 -4.54 8.55
C GLY A 242 2.25 -5.17 7.74
N GLU A 243 1.92 -5.90 6.68
CA GLU A 243 2.89 -6.55 5.80
C GLU A 243 2.58 -6.17 4.36
N THR A 244 3.63 -5.86 3.59
CA THR A 244 3.47 -5.60 2.16
C THR A 244 4.58 -6.26 1.37
N VAL A 245 4.25 -6.77 0.18
CA VAL A 245 5.18 -7.29 -0.81
C VAL A 245 5.05 -6.46 -2.07
N CYS A 246 6.16 -5.88 -2.53
CA CYS A 246 6.23 -5.18 -3.82
C CYS A 246 7.00 -6.06 -4.82
N HIS A 247 6.33 -6.52 -5.87
CA HIS A 247 6.92 -7.44 -6.84
C HIS A 247 7.68 -6.73 -7.97
N SER A 248 8.76 -7.35 -8.43
CA SER A 248 9.51 -6.93 -9.63
C SER A 248 10.02 -5.47 -9.61
N VAL A 249 10.37 -4.98 -8.42
CA VAL A 249 10.86 -3.60 -8.23
C VAL A 249 12.32 -3.51 -8.65
N GLY A 250 12.70 -2.40 -9.30
CA GLY A 250 14.10 -2.07 -9.55
C GLY A 250 14.85 -1.86 -8.23
N VAL A 251 15.90 -2.66 -8.00
CA VAL A 251 16.75 -2.59 -6.81
C VAL A 251 18.16 -2.13 -7.15
N ASN A 252 18.26 -1.19 -8.08
CA ASN A 252 19.52 -0.57 -8.45
C ASN A 252 20.13 0.13 -7.22
N PRO A 253 21.37 -0.19 -6.80
CA PRO A 253 21.99 0.39 -5.61
C PRO A 253 22.03 1.92 -5.61
N THR A 254 22.08 2.55 -6.79
CA THR A 254 22.05 4.01 -6.94
C THR A 254 20.66 4.65 -6.76
N ARG A 255 19.63 3.83 -6.47
CA ARG A 255 18.23 4.25 -6.23
C ARG A 255 17.67 3.77 -4.91
N THR A 256 18.27 2.78 -4.26
CA THR A 256 17.68 2.12 -3.09
C THR A 256 18.20 2.59 -1.75
N THR A 257 18.92 3.73 -1.69
CA THR A 257 19.49 4.27 -0.43
C THR A 257 18.45 4.43 0.68
N LEU A 258 17.18 4.69 0.33
CA LEU A 258 16.09 4.71 1.31
C LEU A 258 16.02 3.40 2.11
N LEU A 259 16.22 2.23 1.51
CA LEU A 259 16.15 0.95 2.23
C LEU A 259 17.18 0.87 3.36
N ASP A 260 18.36 1.44 3.16
CA ASP A 260 19.43 1.44 4.17
C ASP A 260 19.09 2.38 5.32
N ILE A 261 18.51 3.55 5.01
CA ILE A 261 17.99 4.49 6.02
C ILE A 261 16.86 3.84 6.82
N LEU A 262 15.92 3.16 6.16
CA LEU A 262 14.80 2.49 6.84
C LEU A 262 15.29 1.37 7.76
N ARG A 263 16.27 0.57 7.33
CA ARG A 263 16.91 -0.44 8.20
C ARG A 263 17.61 0.20 9.39
N ARG A 264 18.31 1.32 9.17
CA ARG A 264 18.94 2.12 10.25
C ARG A 264 17.90 2.62 11.26
N MET A 265 16.70 2.97 10.80
CA MET A 265 15.56 3.33 11.65
C MET A 265 14.89 2.13 12.34
N GLY A 266 15.31 0.89 12.07
CA GLY A 266 14.74 -0.33 12.69
C GLY A 266 13.66 -1.04 11.85
N ALA A 267 13.45 -0.63 10.59
CA ALA A 267 12.47 -1.30 9.73
C ALA A 267 12.90 -2.73 9.35
N LYS A 268 11.97 -3.68 9.46
CA LYS A 268 12.13 -5.05 8.99
C LYS A 268 11.78 -5.15 7.50
N ILE A 269 12.81 -5.30 6.66
CA ILE A 269 12.68 -5.35 5.20
C ILE A 269 13.50 -6.52 4.63
N GLU A 270 12.83 -7.37 3.85
CA GLU A 270 13.43 -8.51 3.14
C GLU A 270 13.44 -8.27 1.62
N ILE A 271 14.49 -8.74 0.95
CA ILE A 271 14.62 -8.65 -0.51
C ILE A 271 14.82 -10.07 -1.04
N THR A 272 13.83 -10.57 -1.78
CA THR A 272 13.80 -11.94 -2.32
C THR A 272 13.69 -11.93 -3.85
N ASN A 273 13.74 -13.10 -4.49
CA ASN A 273 13.55 -13.25 -5.93
C ASN A 273 14.45 -12.35 -6.81
N ARG A 274 15.71 -12.15 -6.40
CA ARG A 274 16.68 -11.31 -7.11
C ARG A 274 16.94 -11.83 -8.52
N ARG A 275 16.83 -10.94 -9.50
CA ARG A 275 17.02 -11.23 -10.93
C ARG A 275 17.53 -9.98 -11.66
N VAL A 276 17.89 -10.13 -12.94
CA VAL A 276 18.35 -9.02 -13.78
C VAL A 276 17.43 -8.88 -14.99
N LEU A 277 16.93 -7.67 -15.25
CA LEU A 277 16.06 -7.35 -16.36
C LEU A 277 16.71 -6.25 -17.21
N CYS A 278 17.18 -6.60 -18.41
CA CYS A 278 17.91 -5.68 -19.28
C CYS A 278 19.03 -4.92 -18.55
N GLY A 279 19.85 -5.64 -17.79
CA GLY A 279 20.98 -5.10 -17.02
C GLY A 279 20.61 -4.43 -15.69
N GLU A 280 19.33 -4.11 -15.45
CA GLU A 280 18.88 -3.56 -14.18
C GLU A 280 18.59 -4.70 -13.18
N PRO A 281 19.11 -4.62 -11.94
CA PRO A 281 18.76 -5.58 -10.90
C PRO A 281 17.33 -5.32 -10.44
N ILE A 282 16.54 -6.38 -10.31
CA ILE A 282 15.17 -6.33 -9.79
C ILE A 282 14.96 -7.40 -8.73
N ALA A 283 14.01 -7.17 -7.84
CA ALA A 283 13.67 -8.10 -6.76
C ALA A 283 12.23 -7.90 -6.31
N ASP A 284 11.76 -8.80 -5.44
CA ASP A 284 10.56 -8.57 -4.66
C ASP A 284 10.99 -8.02 -3.28
N ILE A 285 10.29 -7.00 -2.78
CA ILE A 285 10.61 -6.35 -1.51
C ILE A 285 9.46 -6.56 -0.55
N THR A 286 9.72 -7.23 0.58
CA THR A 286 8.75 -7.42 1.66
C THR A 286 9.08 -6.48 2.81
N ALA A 287 8.08 -5.77 3.32
CA ALA A 287 8.20 -4.88 4.47
C ALA A 287 7.17 -5.25 5.54
N TYR A 288 7.62 -5.30 6.78
CA TYR A 288 6.80 -5.69 7.93
C TYR A 288 6.62 -4.55 8.92
N LYS A 289 5.52 -4.58 9.65
CA LYS A 289 5.19 -3.61 10.69
C LYS A 289 6.32 -3.52 11.69
N SER A 290 6.85 -2.32 11.87
CA SER A 290 8.06 -2.08 12.65
C SER A 290 7.89 -0.85 13.53
N LYS A 291 8.52 -0.88 14.71
CA LYS A 291 8.73 0.34 15.50
C LYS A 291 9.99 1.01 14.98
N LEU A 292 9.89 2.29 14.66
CA LEU A 292 11.00 3.06 14.11
C LEU A 292 11.64 3.92 15.18
N THR A 293 12.95 4.12 15.09
CA THR A 293 13.70 5.10 15.88
C THR A 293 14.16 6.22 14.97
N ALA A 294 14.27 7.42 15.53
CA ALA A 294 14.70 8.59 14.80
C ALA A 294 16.11 8.43 14.19
N THR A 295 16.37 9.16 13.11
CA THR A 295 17.66 9.13 12.45
C THR A 295 18.05 10.47 11.84
N HIS A 296 19.35 10.65 11.62
CA HIS A 296 19.90 11.78 10.86
C HIS A 296 20.18 11.34 9.42
N VAL A 297 19.68 12.11 8.46
CA VAL A 297 19.92 11.92 7.03
C VAL A 297 20.84 13.02 6.53
N THR A 298 21.96 12.58 5.98
CA THR A 298 23.05 13.45 5.53
C THR A 298 22.78 14.02 4.13
N GLY A 299 23.49 15.10 3.75
CA GLY A 299 23.36 15.69 2.42
C GLY A 299 23.68 14.73 1.27
N GLU A 300 24.64 13.81 1.47
CA GLU A 300 24.95 12.78 0.47
C GLU A 300 23.78 11.82 0.26
N GLU A 301 23.12 11.41 1.34
CA GLU A 301 21.97 10.52 1.28
C GLU A 301 20.76 11.21 0.63
N VAL A 302 20.49 12.47 1.00
CA VAL A 302 19.41 13.29 0.43
C VAL A 302 19.47 13.32 -1.10
N LEU A 303 20.66 13.49 -1.67
CA LEU A 303 20.83 13.53 -3.13
C LEU A 303 20.41 12.22 -3.82
N LYS A 304 20.51 11.09 -3.11
CA LYS A 304 20.16 9.76 -3.61
C LYS A 304 18.66 9.46 -3.45
N ILE A 305 17.98 10.13 -2.51
CA ILE A 305 16.58 9.85 -2.13
C ILE A 305 15.61 11.03 -2.35
N ILE A 306 15.97 12.01 -3.18
CA ILE A 306 15.20 13.26 -3.32
C ILE A 306 13.72 13.05 -3.68
N ASP A 307 13.39 11.95 -4.36
CA ASP A 307 12.01 11.61 -4.75
C ASP A 307 11.25 10.94 -3.59
N GLU A 308 11.98 10.37 -2.62
CA GLU A 308 11.48 9.65 -1.45
C GLU A 308 11.46 10.48 -0.16
N ILE A 309 11.97 11.72 -0.17
CA ILE A 309 11.95 12.62 1.00
C ILE A 309 10.54 12.73 1.61
N PRO A 310 9.46 12.95 0.84
CA PRO A 310 8.11 13.04 1.42
C PRO A 310 7.69 11.80 2.21
N ILE A 311 7.91 10.59 1.66
CA ILE A 311 7.50 9.36 2.34
C ILE A 311 8.44 9.02 3.51
N LEU A 312 9.72 9.37 3.42
CA LEU A 312 10.64 9.24 4.55
C LEU A 312 10.24 10.17 5.71
N ALA A 313 9.83 11.41 5.41
CA ALA A 313 9.35 12.35 6.41
C ALA A 313 8.12 11.83 7.15
N VAL A 314 7.20 11.16 6.44
CA VAL A 314 6.05 10.46 7.05
C VAL A 314 6.50 9.40 8.05
N LEU A 315 7.49 8.58 7.69
CA LEU A 315 8.00 7.54 8.59
C LEU A 315 8.76 8.14 9.79
N MET A 316 9.51 9.22 9.56
CA MET A 316 10.20 9.96 10.62
C MET A 316 9.22 10.60 11.62
N GLY A 317 8.08 11.09 11.16
CA GLY A 317 7.08 11.72 12.02
C GLY A 317 6.33 10.75 12.94
N VAL A 318 6.54 9.44 12.81
CA VAL A 318 6.08 8.44 13.80
C VAL A 318 7.23 7.62 14.41
N ALA A 319 8.48 8.02 14.16
CA ALA A 319 9.65 7.36 14.74
C ALA A 319 9.94 7.88 16.14
N GLU A 320 10.36 7.02 17.06
CA GLU A 320 10.72 7.42 18.42
C GLU A 320 11.92 8.37 18.42
N GLY A 321 11.72 9.62 18.85
CA GLY A 321 12.75 10.65 18.95
C GLY A 321 12.58 11.79 17.92
N GLU A 322 13.67 12.49 17.63
CA GLU A 322 13.71 13.60 16.67
C GLU A 322 14.65 13.26 15.51
N SER A 323 14.10 13.26 14.29
CA SER A 323 14.84 12.99 13.06
C SER A 323 15.22 14.29 12.37
N ILE A 324 16.35 14.28 11.66
CA ILE A 324 16.87 15.45 10.95
C ILE A 324 17.16 15.05 9.51
N ILE A 325 16.66 15.82 8.55
CA ILE A 325 17.09 15.77 7.15
C ILE A 325 17.90 17.04 6.90
N SER A 326 19.15 16.89 6.46
CA SER A 326 20.10 18.01 6.32
C SER A 326 20.86 17.97 5.00
N GLY A 327 21.56 19.06 4.66
CA GLY A 327 22.40 19.13 3.46
C GLY A 327 21.67 19.51 2.17
N LEU A 328 20.50 20.16 2.28
CA LEU A 328 19.77 20.72 1.14
C LEU A 328 20.19 22.15 0.79
N GLY A 329 21.06 22.77 1.60
CA GLY A 329 21.58 24.12 1.36
C GLY A 329 22.27 24.26 0.00
N ASP A 330 23.09 23.28 -0.38
CA ASP A 330 23.75 23.25 -1.69
C ASP A 330 22.82 22.80 -2.83
N ILE A 331 21.63 22.28 -2.51
CA ILE A 331 20.60 21.85 -3.47
C ILE A 331 19.65 23.01 -3.84
N GLN A 332 19.84 24.20 -3.24
CA GLN A 332 19.19 25.47 -3.61
C GLN A 332 19.44 25.92 -5.08
N TYR A 333 20.06 25.08 -5.91
CA TYR A 333 19.99 25.15 -7.38
C TYR A 333 18.60 24.84 -7.97
N LYS A 334 17.56 24.62 -7.15
CA LYS A 334 16.16 24.72 -7.60
C LYS A 334 15.58 25.94 -6.92
N ASP A 335 15.25 27.00 -7.67
CA ASP A 335 14.46 28.15 -7.22
C ASP A 335 12.99 27.74 -6.83
N VAL A 336 12.80 26.51 -6.37
CA VAL A 336 11.52 25.89 -6.02
C VAL A 336 11.72 25.21 -4.67
N ASP A 337 10.94 25.63 -3.68
CA ASP A 337 10.94 25.05 -2.34
C ASP A 337 10.38 23.62 -2.40
N VAL A 338 11.27 22.63 -2.25
CA VAL A 338 10.89 21.20 -2.24
C VAL A 338 10.56 20.68 -0.85
N LEU A 339 10.83 21.45 0.21
CA LEU A 339 10.65 21.01 1.60
C LEU A 339 9.44 21.66 2.25
N GLY A 340 9.04 22.87 1.84
CA GLY A 340 7.82 23.53 2.30
C GLY A 340 6.58 22.64 2.22
N PRO A 341 6.28 22.03 1.06
CA PRO A 341 5.15 21.10 0.94
C PRO A 341 5.25 19.86 1.86
N VAL A 342 6.47 19.40 2.18
CA VAL A 342 6.68 18.27 3.10
C VAL A 342 6.39 18.70 4.54
N ASP A 343 6.86 19.88 4.92
CA ASP A 343 6.62 20.49 6.23
C ASP A 343 5.13 20.68 6.50
N GLU A 344 4.42 21.30 5.56
CA GLU A 344 2.97 21.51 5.63
C GLU A 344 2.22 20.17 5.69
N MET A 345 2.54 19.21 4.80
CA MET A 345 1.91 17.89 4.79
C MET A 345 1.98 17.20 6.16
N ILE A 346 3.14 17.18 6.81
CA ILE A 346 3.31 16.50 8.11
C ILE A 346 2.48 17.20 9.19
N ASN A 347 2.46 18.54 9.19
CA ASN A 347 1.71 19.33 10.17
C ASN A 347 0.18 19.24 9.95
N ASP A 348 -0.29 19.20 8.70
CA ASP A 348 -1.71 19.03 8.33
C ASP A 348 -2.33 17.74 8.93
N MET A 349 -1.50 16.72 9.17
CA MET A 349 -1.92 15.43 9.73
C MET A 349 -1.72 15.32 11.25
N GLY A 350 -1.31 16.41 11.90
CA GLY A 350 -1.05 16.48 13.35
C GLY A 350 0.34 16.01 13.79
N GLY A 351 1.34 16.05 12.91
CA GLY A 351 2.76 15.85 13.26
C GLY A 351 3.44 17.11 13.80
N ASP A 352 4.74 17.03 14.10
CA ASP A 352 5.62 18.16 14.45
C ASP A 352 6.81 18.17 13.49
N CYS A 353 6.69 18.95 12.41
CA CYS A 353 7.75 19.18 11.44
C CYS A 353 8.08 20.65 11.39
N ARG A 354 9.37 20.97 11.24
CA ARG A 354 9.87 22.33 11.11
C ARG A 354 10.94 22.39 10.03
N LYS A 355 10.69 23.17 8.99
CA LYS A 355 11.71 23.52 8.01
C LYS A 355 12.72 24.53 8.56
N PHE A 356 14.01 24.30 8.27
CA PHE A 356 15.08 25.26 8.52
C PHE A 356 15.92 25.46 7.26
N ASN A 357 16.87 26.40 7.29
CA ASN A 357 17.75 26.63 6.15
C ASN A 357 18.62 25.39 5.86
N GLY A 358 18.28 24.68 4.78
CA GLY A 358 19.01 23.49 4.34
C GLY A 358 18.47 22.16 4.86
N GLY A 359 17.28 22.10 5.47
CA GLY A 359 16.73 20.84 5.96
C GLY A 359 15.35 20.89 6.63
N LEU A 360 15.00 19.75 7.23
CA LEU A 360 13.80 19.52 8.05
C LEU A 360 14.19 18.92 9.39
N VAL A 361 13.54 19.34 10.47
CA VAL A 361 13.54 18.65 11.77
C VAL A 361 12.14 18.09 11.98
N ILE A 362 12.05 16.80 12.31
CA ILE A 362 10.78 16.09 12.46
C ILE A 362 10.79 15.36 13.80
N LYS A 363 9.94 15.80 14.72
CA LYS A 363 9.76 15.14 16.02
C LYS A 363 8.64 14.11 15.90
N GLY A 364 8.95 12.87 16.26
CA GLY A 364 7.98 11.78 16.19
C GLY A 364 6.80 11.96 17.13
N VAL A 365 5.61 11.68 16.61
CA VAL A 365 4.37 11.52 17.38
C VAL A 365 4.00 10.04 17.46
N GLU A 366 3.22 9.66 18.48
CA GLU A 366 2.78 8.25 18.62
C GLU A 366 1.95 7.78 17.42
N LYS A 367 1.06 8.65 16.93
CA LYS A 367 0.21 8.40 15.76
C LYS A 367 -0.26 9.73 15.18
N TYR A 368 -0.35 9.81 13.85
CA TYR A 368 -0.99 10.95 13.18
C TYR A 368 -2.49 11.00 13.50
N LYS A 369 -3.04 12.21 13.63
CA LYS A 369 -4.47 12.41 13.82
C LYS A 369 -5.27 12.20 12.54
N GLY A 370 -4.67 12.49 11.39
CA GLY A 370 -5.37 12.58 10.11
C GLY A 370 -5.82 14.01 9.82
N GLY A 371 -6.52 14.23 8.71
CA GLY A 371 -6.95 15.57 8.32
C GLY A 371 -7.12 15.75 6.81
N GLU A 372 -7.22 17.01 6.40
CA GLU A 372 -7.17 17.43 5.01
C GLU A 372 -5.75 17.89 4.70
N VAL A 373 -5.16 17.40 3.61
CA VAL A 373 -3.76 17.69 3.25
C VAL A 373 -3.70 18.44 1.93
N CYS A 374 -2.96 19.55 1.92
CA CYS A 374 -2.63 20.29 0.69
C CYS A 374 -1.47 19.62 -0.05
N VAL A 375 -1.70 19.16 -1.29
CA VAL A 375 -0.68 18.40 -2.04
C VAL A 375 0.17 19.27 -2.98
N HIS A 376 -0.17 20.54 -3.16
CA HIS A 376 0.57 21.49 -4.03
C HIS A 376 0.76 21.02 -5.48
N GLY A 377 -0.14 20.17 -5.98
CA GLY A 377 -0.02 19.53 -7.29
C GLY A 377 1.17 18.57 -7.44
N ASP A 378 1.81 18.17 -6.33
CA ASP A 378 2.93 17.23 -6.33
C ASP A 378 2.47 15.80 -6.01
N ALA A 379 2.55 14.92 -7.00
CA ALA A 379 2.18 13.52 -6.85
C ALA A 379 2.93 12.79 -5.72
N ARG A 380 4.16 13.22 -5.39
CA ARG A 380 4.96 12.62 -4.30
C ARG A 380 4.38 12.98 -2.94
N ILE A 381 3.91 14.21 -2.77
CA ILE A 381 3.21 14.67 -1.56
C ILE A 381 1.86 13.95 -1.46
N ALA A 382 1.07 13.94 -2.54
CA ALA A 382 -0.23 13.27 -2.56
C ALA A 382 -0.15 11.77 -2.21
N MET A 383 0.80 11.03 -2.79
CA MET A 383 1.00 9.62 -2.46
C MET A 383 1.47 9.43 -1.01
N SER A 384 2.41 10.26 -0.54
CA SER A 384 2.93 10.13 0.84
C SER A 384 1.88 10.47 1.89
N ALA A 385 1.10 11.52 1.65
CA ALA A 385 -0.06 11.90 2.45
C ALA A 385 -1.09 10.77 2.49
N ALA A 386 -1.38 10.13 1.35
CA ALA A 386 -2.31 9.01 1.31
C ALA A 386 -1.87 7.81 2.17
N ILE A 387 -0.57 7.52 2.22
CA ILE A 387 -0.01 6.47 3.09
C ILE A 387 -0.09 6.90 4.56
N ALA A 388 0.29 8.14 4.88
CA ALA A 388 0.20 8.68 6.23
C ALA A 388 -1.25 8.67 6.77
N LEU A 389 -2.21 9.16 5.97
CA LEU A 389 -3.64 9.12 6.26
C LEU A 389 -4.16 7.68 6.41
N SER A 390 -3.64 6.73 5.63
CA SER A 390 -3.98 5.31 5.82
C SER A 390 -3.49 4.76 7.18
N SER A 391 -2.44 5.33 7.76
CA SER A 391 -1.90 4.93 9.07
C SER A 391 -2.41 5.76 10.26
N SER A 392 -3.15 6.84 9.99
CA SER A 392 -3.60 7.80 11.00
C SER A 392 -4.77 7.28 11.84
N GLU A 393 -5.14 7.99 12.92
CA GLU A 393 -6.30 7.67 13.75
C GLU A 393 -7.61 7.73 12.97
N ASN A 394 -7.82 8.79 12.18
CA ASN A 394 -9.14 9.10 11.61
C ASN A 394 -9.21 8.99 10.09
N GLY A 395 -8.11 8.66 9.40
CA GLY A 395 -8.04 8.82 7.95
C GLY A 395 -7.98 10.29 7.56
N GLY A 396 -8.45 10.61 6.35
CA GLY A 396 -8.49 11.99 5.86
C GLY A 396 -8.66 12.08 4.35
N GLU A 397 -8.39 13.26 3.79
CA GLU A 397 -8.50 13.52 2.35
C GLU A 397 -7.31 14.36 1.85
N THR A 398 -6.98 14.22 0.58
CA THR A 398 -6.11 15.17 -0.13
C THR A 398 -6.96 16.15 -0.93
N ASP A 399 -6.52 17.40 -1.02
CA ASP A 399 -7.22 18.46 -1.77
C ASP A 399 -7.23 18.24 -3.30
N ASP A 400 -6.22 17.56 -3.84
CA ASP A 400 -6.14 17.14 -5.23
C ASP A 400 -5.54 15.72 -5.37
N ASP A 401 -6.22 14.84 -6.11
CA ASP A 401 -5.74 13.50 -6.45
C ASP A 401 -5.33 13.36 -7.92
N SER A 402 -5.62 14.36 -8.75
CA SER A 402 -5.40 14.31 -10.19
C SER A 402 -3.91 14.28 -10.56
N CYS A 403 -3.05 14.94 -9.76
CA CYS A 403 -1.61 14.95 -9.95
C CYS A 403 -0.99 13.54 -9.87
N VAL A 404 -1.59 12.63 -9.10
CA VAL A 404 -1.10 11.25 -8.93
C VAL A 404 -1.23 10.46 -10.22
N ASN A 405 -2.26 10.70 -11.03
CA ASN A 405 -2.46 9.96 -12.29
C ASN A 405 -1.31 10.17 -13.29
N ASN A 406 -0.57 11.28 -13.19
CA ASN A 406 0.60 11.51 -14.03
C ASN A 406 1.83 10.70 -13.59
N ALA A 407 1.90 10.30 -12.33
CA ALA A 407 3.01 9.51 -11.77
C ALA A 407 2.66 8.01 -11.69
N PHE A 408 1.47 7.69 -11.19
CA PHE A 408 0.95 6.33 -11.05
C PHE A 408 -0.57 6.30 -11.27
N PRO A 409 -1.02 6.08 -12.53
CA PRO A 409 -2.42 5.79 -12.82
C PRO A 409 -2.91 4.58 -12.02
N GLY A 410 -4.01 4.74 -11.26
CA GLY A 410 -4.58 3.67 -10.45
C GLY A 410 -3.94 3.47 -9.06
N PHE A 411 -3.14 4.43 -8.58
CA PHE A 411 -2.57 4.39 -7.22
C PHE A 411 -3.65 4.18 -6.15
N PHE A 412 -4.70 5.01 -6.16
CA PHE A 412 -5.76 4.95 -5.17
C PHE A 412 -6.62 3.68 -5.28
N GLU A 413 -6.81 3.16 -6.49
CA GLU A 413 -7.44 1.86 -6.72
C GLU A 413 -6.59 0.73 -6.10
N SER A 414 -5.27 0.77 -6.32
CA SER A 414 -4.34 -0.17 -5.72
C SER A 414 -4.37 -0.09 -4.20
N LEU A 415 -4.43 1.13 -3.65
CA LEU A 415 -4.54 1.36 -2.21
C LEU A 415 -5.86 0.85 -1.64
N ARG A 416 -6.97 0.85 -2.39
CA ARG A 416 -8.30 0.40 -1.92
C ARG A 416 -8.64 -1.06 -2.20
N LYS A 417 -7.82 -1.75 -2.98
CA LYS A 417 -8.10 -3.12 -3.42
C LYS A 417 -8.35 -4.03 -2.21
N ASN A 418 -9.32 -4.95 -2.32
CA ASN A 418 -9.70 -5.94 -1.30
C ASN A 418 -9.91 -5.33 0.09
N SER A 419 -10.45 -4.11 0.14
CA SER A 419 -10.69 -3.41 1.40
C SER A 419 -11.95 -3.94 2.07
N ILE A 420 -11.80 -4.41 3.30
CA ILE A 420 -12.89 -4.87 4.15
C ILE A 420 -13.02 -3.87 5.30
N ILE A 421 -14.24 -3.40 5.54
CA ILE A 421 -14.50 -2.46 6.62
C ILE A 421 -15.26 -3.12 7.76
N ARG A 422 -14.82 -2.87 8.99
CA ARG A 422 -15.52 -3.29 10.19
C ARG A 422 -16.35 -2.13 10.76
N ILE A 423 -17.62 -2.41 11.02
CA ILE A 423 -18.54 -1.51 11.71
C ILE A 423 -18.65 -1.95 13.18
N GLY A 424 -18.28 -1.09 14.13
CA GLY A 424 -18.31 -1.41 15.56
C GLY A 424 -18.05 -0.22 16.48
N LYS A 425 -18.10 -0.43 17.80
CA LYS A 425 -17.74 0.59 18.81
C LYS A 425 -16.23 0.71 18.92
N THR A 426 -15.70 1.86 19.36
CA THR A 426 -14.27 2.15 19.53
C THR A 426 -13.53 1.18 20.47
N ALA A 427 -14.24 0.57 21.42
CA ALA A 427 -13.68 -0.36 22.42
C ALA A 427 -13.67 -1.84 21.98
N ASP A 428 -14.27 -2.20 20.83
CA ASP A 428 -14.35 -3.61 20.41
C ASP A 428 -12.97 -4.09 19.89
N GLY A 429 -12.22 -4.80 20.75
CA GLY A 429 -10.76 -4.98 20.70
C GLY A 429 -10.10 -5.68 19.50
N ASP A 430 -8.76 -5.70 19.58
CA ASP A 430 -7.79 -6.17 18.57
C ASP A 430 -7.87 -7.66 18.21
N ALA A 431 -8.38 -8.50 19.11
CA ALA A 431 -8.31 -9.96 18.98
C ALA A 431 -9.07 -10.48 17.74
N VAL A 432 -10.31 -10.03 17.51
CA VAL A 432 -11.13 -10.47 16.37
C VAL A 432 -10.56 -9.93 15.04
N ASN A 433 -9.96 -8.73 15.06
CA ASN A 433 -9.27 -8.19 13.89
C ASN A 433 -8.05 -9.05 13.52
N GLY A 434 -7.29 -9.49 14.53
CA GLY A 434 -6.16 -10.40 14.34
C GLY A 434 -6.56 -11.73 13.70
N ILE A 435 -7.69 -12.32 14.14
CA ILE A 435 -8.24 -13.56 13.55
C ILE A 435 -8.60 -13.34 12.08
N HIS A 436 -9.33 -12.27 11.76
CA HIS A 436 -9.72 -11.95 10.38
C HIS A 436 -8.51 -11.81 9.47
N ALA A 437 -7.51 -11.03 9.88
CA ALA A 437 -6.27 -10.85 9.13
C ALA A 437 -5.51 -12.17 8.95
N TYR A 438 -5.42 -12.99 10.01
CA TYR A 438 -4.79 -14.30 9.97
C TYR A 438 -5.46 -15.23 8.93
N ILE A 439 -6.79 -15.34 8.98
CA ILE A 439 -7.54 -16.25 8.09
C ILE A 439 -7.42 -15.79 6.63
N LEU A 440 -7.62 -14.51 6.34
CA LEU A 440 -7.50 -14.02 4.96
C LEU A 440 -6.09 -14.22 4.40
N ASN A 441 -5.06 -14.03 5.21
CA ASN A 441 -3.68 -14.32 4.82
C ASN A 441 -3.51 -15.82 4.51
N LYS A 442 -4.04 -16.71 5.37
CA LYS A 442 -3.97 -18.16 5.15
C LYS A 442 -4.76 -18.64 3.93
N MET A 443 -5.85 -17.96 3.59
CA MET A 443 -6.59 -18.20 2.36
C MET A 443 -5.86 -17.68 1.10
N GLY A 444 -4.70 -17.04 1.24
CA GLY A 444 -3.94 -16.47 0.13
C GLY A 444 -4.61 -15.24 -0.48
N VAL A 445 -5.46 -14.54 0.27
CA VAL A 445 -6.11 -13.32 -0.21
C VAL A 445 -5.06 -12.23 -0.29
N LYS A 446 -4.76 -11.79 -1.51
CA LYS A 446 -3.79 -10.74 -1.78
C LYS A 446 -4.42 -9.37 -1.57
N ASN A 447 -3.68 -8.40 -1.05
CA ASN A 447 -4.11 -7.00 -0.94
C ASN A 447 -5.27 -6.70 0.00
N PHE A 448 -5.59 -7.51 1.02
CA PHE A 448 -6.70 -7.13 1.89
C PHE A 448 -6.33 -6.04 2.89
N THR A 449 -7.25 -5.11 3.13
CA THR A 449 -7.09 -4.07 4.15
C THR A 449 -8.24 -4.18 5.14
N TYR A 450 -7.97 -4.21 6.45
CA TYR A 450 -9.02 -4.03 7.45
C TYR A 450 -9.07 -2.58 7.91
N SER A 451 -10.16 -1.91 7.55
CA SER A 451 -10.45 -0.55 8.01
C SER A 451 -11.53 -0.58 9.09
N ARG A 452 -11.54 0.43 9.95
CA ARG A 452 -12.54 0.57 11.02
C ARG A 452 -13.44 1.77 10.76
N LEU A 453 -14.74 1.56 10.95
CA LEU A 453 -15.73 2.63 11.03
C LEU A 453 -16.33 2.63 12.42
N CYS A 454 -15.92 3.61 13.24
CA CYS A 454 -16.45 3.79 14.58
C CYS A 454 -17.87 4.36 14.50
N MET A 455 -18.82 3.63 15.09
CA MET A 455 -20.21 4.05 15.15
C MET A 455 -20.58 4.64 16.50
N ASN A 456 -21.31 5.76 16.43
CA ASN A 456 -22.00 6.38 17.56
C ASN A 456 -23.51 6.38 17.20
N ASP A 457 -24.41 6.37 18.18
CA ASP A 457 -25.84 6.06 17.94
C ASP A 457 -26.57 7.00 16.94
N GLY A 458 -25.95 8.11 16.51
CA GLY A 458 -26.45 9.02 15.45
C GLY A 458 -25.89 8.82 14.02
N ASN A 459 -24.92 7.92 13.77
CA ASN A 459 -24.18 7.87 12.48
C ASN A 459 -24.39 6.60 11.63
N VAL A 460 -25.28 5.69 12.03
CA VAL A 460 -25.54 4.38 11.38
C VAL A 460 -25.78 4.48 9.88
N LYS A 461 -26.62 5.44 9.45
CA LYS A 461 -26.99 5.59 8.04
C LYS A 461 -25.77 5.95 7.19
N ARG A 462 -24.92 6.84 7.70
CA ARG A 462 -23.69 7.26 7.03
C ARG A 462 -22.70 6.09 6.95
N ALA A 463 -22.50 5.37 8.05
CA ALA A 463 -21.63 4.19 8.11
C ALA A 463 -21.97 3.12 7.05
N VAL A 464 -23.26 2.81 6.88
CA VAL A 464 -23.71 1.81 5.89
C VAL A 464 -23.61 2.32 4.45
N VAL A 465 -23.64 3.64 4.23
CA VAL A 465 -23.39 4.22 2.91
C VAL A 465 -21.91 4.17 2.59
N GLU A 466 -21.05 4.60 3.53
CA GLU A 466 -19.58 4.55 3.39
C GLU A 466 -19.07 3.11 3.20
N SER A 467 -19.68 2.12 3.86
CA SER A 467 -19.25 0.72 3.71
C SER A 467 -19.48 0.13 2.33
N LYS A 468 -20.25 0.78 1.45
CA LYS A 468 -20.43 0.37 0.05
C LYS A 468 -19.22 0.68 -0.83
N GLU A 469 -18.31 1.54 -0.36
CA GLU A 469 -17.04 1.81 -1.03
C GLU A 469 -16.01 0.69 -0.83
N PHE A 470 -16.33 -0.28 0.04
CA PHE A 470 -15.47 -1.41 0.39
C PHE A 470 -15.96 -2.68 -0.28
N ASP A 471 -15.03 -3.61 -0.50
CA ASP A 471 -15.34 -4.91 -1.11
C ASP A 471 -16.23 -5.76 -0.21
N GLY A 472 -16.23 -5.54 1.09
CA GLY A 472 -17.14 -6.17 2.03
C GLY A 472 -17.09 -5.54 3.41
N CYS A 473 -18.01 -5.94 4.27
CA CYS A 473 -18.15 -5.36 5.59
C CYS A 473 -18.44 -6.41 6.66
N THR A 474 -17.78 -6.32 7.80
CA THR A 474 -18.13 -7.06 9.01
C THR A 474 -18.80 -6.14 10.02
N VAL A 475 -19.76 -6.65 10.77
CA VAL A 475 -20.60 -5.86 11.67
C VAL A 475 -20.57 -6.48 13.05
N ASN A 476 -20.10 -5.70 14.02
CA ASN A 476 -20.08 -6.09 15.42
C ASN A 476 -21.35 -5.63 16.15
N TYR A 477 -21.58 -6.25 17.31
CA TYR A 477 -22.59 -5.80 18.26
C TYR A 477 -22.40 -4.30 18.59
N PRO A 478 -23.47 -3.50 18.75
CA PRO A 478 -24.91 -3.85 18.66
C PRO A 478 -25.55 -3.64 17.28
N TYR A 479 -24.77 -3.42 16.22
CA TYR A 479 -25.29 -2.78 15.00
C TYR A 479 -25.92 -3.71 13.96
N GLY A 480 -25.81 -5.03 14.13
CA GLY A 480 -26.26 -6.00 13.13
C GLY A 480 -27.72 -5.83 12.66
N GLY A 481 -28.63 -5.52 13.58
CA GLY A 481 -30.04 -5.28 13.24
C GLY A 481 -30.27 -3.97 12.48
N GLU A 482 -29.53 -2.92 12.83
CA GLU A 482 -29.61 -1.63 12.16
C GLU A 482 -29.00 -1.67 10.76
N VAL A 483 -27.88 -2.38 10.59
CA VAL A 483 -27.29 -2.59 9.27
C VAL A 483 -28.23 -3.43 8.40
N ALA A 484 -28.83 -4.50 8.93
CA ALA A 484 -29.75 -5.36 8.20
C ALA A 484 -30.95 -4.62 7.57
N LYS A 485 -31.45 -3.55 8.21
CA LYS A 485 -32.53 -2.70 7.66
C LYS A 485 -32.15 -1.97 6.36
N ARG A 486 -30.85 -1.85 6.08
CA ARG A 486 -30.28 -1.03 5.00
C ARG A 486 -29.53 -1.87 3.96
N VAL A 487 -29.42 -3.18 4.18
CA VAL A 487 -28.85 -4.13 3.23
C VAL A 487 -29.95 -4.59 2.26
N PRO A 488 -29.74 -4.50 0.92
CA PRO A 488 -30.75 -4.85 -0.06
C PRO A 488 -31.33 -6.27 0.06
N LYS A 489 -30.48 -7.26 0.37
CA LYS A 489 -30.88 -8.67 0.44
C LYS A 489 -30.32 -9.32 1.70
N LEU A 490 -31.17 -9.99 2.47
CA LEU A 490 -30.75 -10.84 3.58
C LEU A 490 -30.82 -12.31 3.16
N VAL A 491 -29.78 -13.07 3.49
CA VAL A 491 -29.60 -14.46 3.06
C VAL A 491 -29.80 -15.41 4.26
N ASP A 492 -30.52 -16.52 4.03
CA ASP A 492 -30.75 -17.61 4.98
C ASP A 492 -31.12 -17.14 6.40
N THR A 493 -30.31 -17.50 7.41
CA THR A 493 -30.50 -17.14 8.82
C THR A 493 -30.68 -15.64 9.02
N ALA A 494 -29.95 -14.79 8.27
CA ALA A 494 -30.04 -13.34 8.39
C ALA A 494 -31.45 -12.80 8.09
N LYS A 495 -32.18 -13.46 7.18
CA LYS A 495 -33.57 -13.10 6.81
C LYS A 495 -34.54 -13.34 7.96
N ILE A 496 -34.33 -14.41 8.73
CA ILE A 496 -35.17 -14.79 9.87
C ILE A 496 -34.88 -13.87 11.07
N VAL A 497 -33.60 -13.72 11.42
CA VAL A 497 -33.19 -12.96 12.61
C VAL A 497 -33.22 -11.46 12.40
N ARG A 498 -33.26 -11.01 11.14
CA ARG A 498 -33.20 -9.59 10.72
C ARG A 498 -31.98 -8.87 11.32
N SER A 499 -30.84 -9.55 11.27
CA SER A 499 -29.55 -9.09 11.78
C SER A 499 -28.43 -9.70 10.93
N VAL A 500 -27.36 -8.94 10.74
CA VAL A 500 -26.19 -9.36 9.94
C VAL A 500 -24.91 -9.11 10.72
N ASN A 501 -23.93 -9.98 10.53
CA ASN A 501 -22.56 -9.77 11.00
C ASN A 501 -21.56 -9.71 9.82
N THR A 502 -22.00 -10.04 8.60
CA THR A 502 -21.20 -9.98 7.37
C THR A 502 -22.05 -9.45 6.22
N VAL A 503 -21.50 -8.55 5.39
CA VAL A 503 -22.13 -7.98 4.20
C VAL A 503 -21.16 -8.03 3.02
N LYS A 504 -21.61 -8.57 1.88
CA LYS A 504 -20.83 -8.67 0.64
C LYS A 504 -21.75 -8.49 -0.57
N GLY A 505 -21.38 -7.63 -1.51
CA GLY A 505 -22.13 -7.44 -2.77
C GLY A 505 -23.61 -7.08 -2.55
N GLY A 506 -23.94 -6.29 -1.53
CA GLY A 506 -25.31 -5.94 -1.17
C GLY A 506 -26.13 -7.06 -0.52
N CYS A 507 -25.52 -8.21 -0.22
CA CYS A 507 -26.13 -9.31 0.51
C CYS A 507 -25.62 -9.33 1.96
N GLY A 508 -26.53 -9.56 2.90
CA GLY A 508 -26.27 -9.61 4.32
C GLY A 508 -26.44 -11.03 4.86
N TYR A 509 -25.47 -11.44 5.66
CA TYR A 509 -25.31 -12.79 6.19
C TYR A 509 -25.17 -12.75 7.71
N SER A 510 -25.57 -13.83 8.36
CA SER A 510 -25.34 -14.07 9.79
C SER A 510 -24.53 -15.37 9.92
N THR A 511 -23.28 -15.23 10.35
CA THR A 511 -22.32 -16.35 10.42
C THR A 511 -22.23 -16.97 11.81
N ASP A 512 -22.81 -16.33 12.83
CA ASP A 512 -22.68 -16.74 14.25
C ASP A 512 -23.18 -18.18 14.49
N GLY A 513 -24.39 -18.52 14.02
CA GLY A 513 -24.94 -19.87 14.22
C GLY A 513 -24.13 -20.97 13.51
N VAL A 514 -23.58 -20.67 12.33
CA VAL A 514 -22.70 -21.59 11.60
C VAL A 514 -21.36 -21.73 12.32
N GLY A 515 -20.81 -20.62 12.82
CA GLY A 515 -19.58 -20.60 13.62
C GLY A 515 -19.68 -21.48 14.86
N LEU A 516 -20.79 -21.43 15.60
CA LEU A 516 -21.02 -22.33 16.73
C LEU A 516 -21.10 -23.80 16.28
N THR A 517 -21.77 -24.08 15.16
CA THR A 517 -21.91 -25.46 14.67
C THR A 517 -20.55 -26.06 14.30
N LEU A 518 -19.68 -25.27 13.65
CA LEU A 518 -18.30 -25.66 13.38
C LEU A 518 -17.52 -25.89 14.69
N ALA A 519 -17.71 -25.04 15.69
CA ALA A 519 -17.06 -25.18 16.99
C ALA A 519 -17.49 -26.45 17.74
N LEU A 520 -18.78 -26.80 17.69
CA LEU A 520 -19.30 -28.06 18.25
C LEU A 520 -18.77 -29.28 17.48
N THR A 521 -18.75 -29.20 16.15
CA THR A 521 -18.23 -30.28 15.28
C THR A 521 -16.74 -30.52 15.54
N HIS A 522 -15.95 -29.46 15.77
CA HIS A 522 -14.55 -29.56 16.15
C HIS A 522 -14.32 -30.28 17.50
N LYS A 523 -15.36 -30.39 18.33
CA LYS A 523 -15.38 -31.13 19.59
C LYS A 523 -16.10 -32.48 19.49
N ASP A 524 -16.38 -32.94 18.27
CA ASP A 524 -17.15 -34.16 18.00
C ASP A 524 -18.56 -34.14 18.60
N VAL A 525 -19.19 -32.94 18.67
CA VAL A 525 -20.55 -32.75 19.20
C VAL A 525 -21.54 -32.46 18.08
N GLU A 526 -22.50 -33.37 17.87
CA GLU A 526 -23.65 -33.15 16.99
C GLU A 526 -24.89 -32.68 17.80
N PRO A 527 -25.51 -31.53 17.45
CA PRO A 527 -26.65 -31.00 18.18
C PRO A 527 -27.99 -31.70 17.89
N THR A 528 -28.07 -32.56 16.87
CA THR A 528 -29.33 -33.20 16.45
C THR A 528 -29.94 -34.04 17.57
N GLY A 529 -31.21 -33.77 17.91
CA GLY A 529 -31.95 -34.44 18.99
C GLY A 529 -31.54 -34.04 20.41
N LYS A 530 -30.45 -33.28 20.58
CA LYS A 530 -29.93 -32.85 21.88
C LYS A 530 -30.82 -31.79 22.53
N ARG A 531 -30.96 -31.83 23.85
CA ARG A 531 -31.64 -30.79 24.63
C ARG A 531 -30.67 -29.65 24.94
N VAL A 532 -30.99 -28.44 24.48
CA VAL A 532 -30.09 -27.30 24.52
C VAL A 532 -30.68 -26.18 25.36
N LEU A 533 -29.94 -25.69 26.35
CA LEU A 533 -30.25 -24.45 27.07
C LEU A 533 -29.49 -23.29 26.41
N LEU A 534 -30.23 -22.34 25.83
CA LEU A 534 -29.66 -21.16 25.19
C LEU A 534 -29.99 -19.89 25.98
N LEU A 535 -28.95 -19.21 26.47
CA LEU A 535 -29.08 -18.00 27.25
C LEU A 535 -28.95 -16.76 26.37
N GLY A 536 -29.97 -15.90 26.40
CA GLY A 536 -30.02 -14.63 25.68
C GLY A 536 -30.94 -14.64 24.46
N CYS A 537 -31.33 -13.44 24.01
CA CYS A 537 -32.13 -13.24 22.80
C CYS A 537 -31.55 -12.10 21.91
N GLY A 538 -30.22 -11.89 22.00
CA GLY A 538 -29.47 -10.98 21.12
C GLY A 538 -29.31 -11.54 19.70
N SER A 539 -28.66 -10.78 18.81
CA SER A 539 -28.43 -11.20 17.41
C SER A 539 -27.73 -12.57 17.31
N VAL A 540 -26.68 -12.77 18.11
CA VAL A 540 -25.90 -14.02 18.18
C VAL A 540 -26.78 -15.19 18.62
N ALA A 541 -27.49 -15.04 19.75
CA ALA A 541 -28.39 -16.06 20.27
C ALA A 541 -29.50 -16.44 19.26
N LYS A 542 -30.10 -15.44 18.61
CA LYS A 542 -31.11 -15.67 17.56
C LYS A 542 -30.57 -16.45 16.36
N SER A 543 -29.34 -16.16 15.95
CA SER A 543 -28.67 -16.85 14.85
C SER A 543 -28.40 -18.31 15.20
N ILE A 544 -27.85 -18.56 16.39
CA ILE A 544 -27.62 -19.89 16.94
C ILE A 544 -28.92 -20.69 17.03
N ALA A 545 -29.97 -20.09 17.58
CA ALA A 545 -31.27 -20.74 17.70
C ALA A 545 -31.83 -21.19 16.33
N CYS A 546 -31.69 -20.38 15.27
CA CYS A 546 -32.12 -20.77 13.92
C CYS A 546 -31.38 -22.03 13.44
N VAL A 547 -30.06 -22.05 13.59
CA VAL A 547 -29.23 -23.15 13.08
C VAL A 547 -29.47 -24.44 13.89
N LEU A 548 -29.59 -24.34 15.21
CA LEU A 548 -29.89 -25.48 16.08
C LEU A 548 -31.28 -26.07 15.84
N VAL A 549 -32.29 -25.23 15.63
CA VAL A 549 -33.64 -25.72 15.26
C VAL A 549 -33.60 -26.41 13.90
N ASN A 550 -32.89 -25.86 12.92
CA ASN A 550 -32.73 -26.48 11.60
C ASN A 550 -31.99 -27.82 11.66
N SER A 551 -31.07 -28.01 12.61
CA SER A 551 -30.40 -29.29 12.87
C SER A 551 -31.22 -30.24 13.75
N ARG A 552 -32.47 -29.90 14.08
CA ARG A 552 -33.41 -30.68 14.90
C ARG A 552 -32.98 -30.84 16.36
N ALA A 553 -32.30 -29.84 16.93
CA ALA A 553 -32.06 -29.76 18.37
C ALA A 553 -33.31 -29.29 19.13
N ASN A 554 -33.48 -29.74 20.37
CA ASN A 554 -34.55 -29.33 21.26
C ASN A 554 -34.12 -28.08 22.05
N VAL A 555 -34.40 -26.89 21.51
CA VAL A 555 -33.90 -25.61 22.05
C VAL A 555 -34.85 -25.03 23.09
N GLU A 556 -34.37 -24.87 24.33
CA GLU A 556 -34.99 -24.10 25.39
C GLU A 556 -34.24 -22.77 25.58
N MET A 557 -34.94 -21.65 25.42
CA MET A 557 -34.36 -20.31 25.44
C MET A 557 -34.76 -19.55 26.71
N TYR A 558 -33.78 -19.00 27.41
CA TYR A 558 -33.99 -18.07 28.51
C TYR A 558 -33.45 -16.69 28.19
N ASN A 559 -34.23 -15.65 28.50
CA ASN A 559 -33.79 -14.26 28.38
C ASN A 559 -34.42 -13.42 29.50
N ARG A 560 -33.66 -12.47 30.07
CA ARG A 560 -34.11 -11.59 31.16
C ARG A 560 -35.47 -10.94 30.90
N THR A 561 -35.76 -10.60 29.64
CA THR A 561 -37.09 -10.16 29.21
C THR A 561 -37.74 -11.27 28.40
N VAL A 562 -38.64 -12.02 29.05
CA VAL A 562 -39.32 -13.20 28.47
C VAL A 562 -40.05 -12.85 27.17
N LYS A 563 -40.77 -11.71 27.14
CA LYS A 563 -41.49 -11.22 25.95
C LYS A 563 -40.60 -11.14 24.71
N THR A 564 -39.35 -10.69 24.86
CA THR A 564 -38.39 -10.61 23.74
C THR A 564 -38.04 -11.98 23.16
N ALA A 565 -37.92 -13.00 24.00
CA ALA A 565 -37.70 -14.38 23.57
C ALA A 565 -38.97 -14.98 22.95
N GLN A 566 -40.15 -14.76 23.53
CA GLN A 566 -41.43 -15.20 22.98
C GLN A 566 -41.70 -14.62 21.59
N ASP A 567 -41.48 -13.32 21.40
CA ASP A 567 -41.68 -12.66 20.10
C ASP A 567 -40.72 -13.17 19.02
N PHE A 568 -39.52 -13.60 19.41
CA PHE A 568 -38.60 -14.27 18.50
C PHE A 568 -39.01 -15.73 18.23
N ALA A 569 -39.39 -16.48 19.26
CA ALA A 569 -39.83 -17.88 19.15
C ALA A 569 -41.04 -18.03 18.22
N LYS A 570 -41.94 -17.03 18.14
CA LYS A 570 -43.04 -17.02 17.15
C LYS A 570 -42.56 -17.14 15.70
N LYS A 571 -41.29 -16.81 15.40
CA LYS A 571 -40.69 -16.92 14.06
C LYS A 571 -40.09 -18.29 13.77
N LEU A 572 -39.93 -19.15 14.78
CA LEU A 572 -39.32 -20.48 14.70
C LEU A 572 -40.18 -21.48 15.48
N SER A 573 -40.88 -22.38 14.79
CA SER A 573 -41.95 -23.22 15.36
C SER A 573 -41.51 -24.30 16.37
N GLN A 574 -40.33 -24.22 16.99
CA GLN A 574 -39.74 -25.29 17.82
C GLN A 574 -38.88 -24.78 18.99
N ILE A 575 -38.97 -23.51 19.38
CA ILE A 575 -38.26 -22.98 20.55
C ILE A 575 -39.20 -22.93 21.75
N LYS A 576 -38.83 -23.60 22.85
CA LYS A 576 -39.49 -23.45 24.15
C LYS A 576 -38.88 -22.26 24.90
N VAL A 577 -39.68 -21.26 25.23
CA VAL A 577 -39.20 -20.10 26.02
C VAL A 577 -39.45 -20.36 27.49
N LEU A 578 -38.43 -20.16 28.31
CA LEU A 578 -38.49 -20.35 29.76
C LEU A 578 -38.80 -19.03 30.47
N ASP A 579 -39.75 -19.06 31.41
CA ASP A 579 -40.12 -17.90 32.23
C ASP A 579 -39.07 -17.61 33.32
N SER A 580 -38.34 -18.63 33.75
CA SER A 580 -37.25 -18.56 34.73
C SER A 580 -36.11 -19.51 34.37
N LEU A 581 -34.92 -19.26 34.91
CA LEU A 581 -33.81 -20.20 34.77
C LEU A 581 -34.09 -21.47 35.59
N PRO A 582 -33.94 -22.65 34.98
CA PRO A 582 -33.96 -23.90 35.72
C PRO A 582 -32.84 -23.94 36.76
N THR A 583 -33.03 -24.74 37.82
CA THR A 583 -32.05 -24.82 38.90
C THR A 583 -31.35 -26.17 38.97
N ASP A 584 -32.03 -27.23 38.53
CA ASP A 584 -31.55 -28.61 38.62
C ASP A 584 -32.26 -29.45 37.53
N GLU A 585 -31.73 -29.37 36.31
CA GLU A 585 -32.27 -29.99 35.11
C GLU A 585 -31.11 -30.49 34.24
N ASN A 586 -31.32 -31.57 33.49
CA ASN A 586 -30.31 -32.12 32.59
C ASN A 586 -30.39 -31.46 31.20
N TYR A 587 -29.26 -30.95 30.71
CA TYR A 587 -29.12 -30.43 29.36
C TYR A 587 -27.91 -31.06 28.68
N ASP A 588 -28.05 -31.51 27.43
CA ASP A 588 -26.89 -31.98 26.69
C ASP A 588 -25.89 -30.85 26.43
N ILE A 589 -26.40 -29.65 26.09
CA ILE A 589 -25.60 -28.48 25.73
C ILE A 589 -26.14 -27.23 26.45
N ILE A 590 -25.26 -26.49 27.12
CA ILE A 590 -25.54 -25.15 27.66
C ILE A 590 -24.77 -24.11 26.85
N ILE A 591 -25.45 -23.05 26.42
CA ILE A 591 -24.85 -21.98 25.60
C ILE A 591 -25.11 -20.63 26.24
N ASN A 592 -24.06 -19.95 26.71
CA ASN A 592 -24.10 -18.56 27.14
C ASN A 592 -23.86 -17.61 25.96
N ALA A 593 -24.93 -17.00 25.44
CA ALA A 593 -24.86 -15.93 24.44
C ALA A 593 -25.22 -14.55 25.04
N THR A 594 -25.09 -14.41 26.36
CA THR A 594 -25.27 -13.14 27.08
C THR A 594 -23.92 -12.50 27.41
N PRO A 595 -23.89 -11.21 27.78
CA PRO A 595 -22.65 -10.57 28.25
C PRO A 595 -22.17 -11.02 29.64
N VAL A 596 -22.95 -11.81 30.38
CA VAL A 596 -22.60 -12.28 31.73
C VAL A 596 -21.36 -13.16 31.65
N GLY A 597 -20.40 -12.96 32.55
CA GLY A 597 -19.07 -13.57 32.46
C GLY A 597 -18.04 -12.68 31.72
N GLY A 598 -18.46 -11.51 31.22
CA GLY A 598 -17.60 -10.53 30.55
C GLY A 598 -17.52 -9.20 31.28
N GLY A 599 -16.42 -8.45 31.05
CA GLY A 599 -16.23 -7.10 31.58
C GLY A 599 -16.40 -7.02 33.11
N PHE A 600 -17.32 -6.15 33.56
CA PHE A 600 -17.64 -5.98 34.99
C PHE A 600 -18.28 -7.20 35.65
N THR A 601 -18.73 -8.19 34.87
CA THR A 601 -19.37 -9.44 35.36
C THR A 601 -18.47 -10.66 35.16
N SER A 602 -17.15 -10.48 34.99
CA SER A 602 -16.20 -11.54 34.66
C SER A 602 -16.18 -12.74 35.62
N GLY A 603 -16.52 -12.53 36.90
CA GLY A 603 -16.62 -13.59 37.90
C GLY A 603 -18.01 -14.20 38.07
N GLU A 604 -19.03 -13.72 37.35
CA GLU A 604 -20.41 -14.17 37.51
C GLU A 604 -20.71 -15.39 36.63
N LEU A 605 -21.44 -16.37 37.18
CA LEU A 605 -21.97 -17.49 36.41
C LEU A 605 -23.35 -17.14 35.82
N PRO A 606 -23.58 -17.37 34.51
CA PRO A 606 -24.87 -17.09 33.88
C PRO A 606 -25.95 -18.13 34.20
N VAL A 607 -25.55 -19.26 34.79
CA VAL A 607 -26.40 -20.37 35.26
C VAL A 607 -25.91 -20.86 36.61
N LYS A 608 -26.76 -21.56 37.36
CA LYS A 608 -26.34 -22.23 38.60
C LYS A 608 -25.33 -23.34 38.29
N GLU A 609 -24.42 -23.59 39.24
CA GLU A 609 -23.39 -24.63 39.11
C GLU A 609 -23.98 -26.02 38.83
N GLU A 610 -25.14 -26.33 39.41
CA GLU A 610 -25.78 -27.65 39.27
C GLU A 610 -26.15 -27.96 37.81
N LEU A 611 -26.60 -26.95 37.04
CA LEU A 611 -26.86 -27.13 35.61
C LEU A 611 -25.58 -27.48 34.84
N VAL A 612 -24.44 -26.89 35.23
CA VAL A 612 -23.15 -27.17 34.60
C VAL A 612 -22.74 -28.63 34.87
N LYS A 613 -22.87 -29.08 36.12
CA LYS A 613 -22.61 -30.47 36.50
C LYS A 613 -23.52 -31.46 35.77
N ASN A 614 -24.78 -31.08 35.56
CA ASN A 614 -25.79 -31.87 34.87
C ASN A 614 -25.79 -31.71 33.35
N SER A 615 -24.70 -31.15 32.80
CA SER A 615 -24.50 -31.00 31.36
C SER A 615 -23.37 -31.84 30.79
N THR A 616 -23.34 -31.99 29.47
CA THR A 616 -22.22 -32.65 28.75
C THR A 616 -21.30 -31.63 28.10
N VAL A 617 -21.89 -30.58 27.49
CA VAL A 617 -21.18 -29.56 26.73
C VAL A 617 -21.55 -28.17 27.21
N VAL A 618 -20.55 -27.31 27.39
CA VAL A 618 -20.74 -25.92 27.82
C VAL A 618 -20.05 -24.98 26.85
N CYS A 619 -20.84 -24.08 26.25
CA CYS A 619 -20.36 -23.05 25.34
C CYS A 619 -20.48 -21.68 26.01
N ASP A 620 -19.40 -20.92 26.06
CA ASP A 620 -19.43 -19.53 26.49
C ASP A 620 -18.89 -18.64 25.38
N LEU A 621 -19.77 -17.80 24.82
CA LEU A 621 -19.44 -17.00 23.65
C LEU A 621 -18.76 -15.67 24.01
N VAL A 622 -18.57 -15.41 25.30
CA VAL A 622 -17.84 -14.25 25.80
C VAL A 622 -16.35 -14.39 25.48
N VAL A 623 -15.79 -13.43 24.76
CA VAL A 623 -14.36 -13.34 24.50
C VAL A 623 -13.70 -12.64 25.69
N ALA A 624 -12.99 -13.40 26.52
CA ALA A 624 -12.25 -12.89 27.67
C ALA A 624 -10.74 -13.15 27.49
N LYS A 625 -9.90 -12.28 28.09
CA LYS A 625 -8.43 -12.47 28.08
C LYS A 625 -8.02 -13.72 28.86
N GLU A 626 -8.73 -14.00 29.95
CA GLU A 626 -8.64 -15.22 30.75
C GLU A 626 -9.91 -16.05 30.56
N LYS A 627 -9.89 -17.32 30.99
CA LYS A 627 -11.08 -18.17 30.92
C LYS A 627 -12.21 -17.56 31.76
N THR A 628 -13.44 -17.58 31.24
CA THR A 628 -14.61 -17.12 32.00
C THR A 628 -14.87 -18.07 33.19
N ALA A 629 -15.62 -17.58 34.18
CA ALA A 629 -16.03 -18.41 35.31
C ALA A 629 -16.81 -19.66 34.86
N LEU A 630 -17.65 -19.54 33.83
CA LEU A 630 -18.42 -20.65 33.28
C LEU A 630 -17.51 -21.72 32.63
N ILE A 631 -16.55 -21.31 31.80
CA ILE A 631 -15.61 -22.24 31.15
C ILE A 631 -14.72 -22.90 32.19
N SER A 632 -14.23 -22.14 33.17
CA SER A 632 -13.38 -22.67 34.25
C SER A 632 -14.11 -23.72 35.09
N LEU A 633 -15.38 -23.49 35.43
CA LEU A 633 -16.21 -24.47 36.12
C LEU A 633 -16.48 -25.71 35.26
N ALA A 634 -16.82 -25.52 33.98
CA ALA A 634 -17.09 -26.63 33.07
C ALA A 634 -15.86 -27.54 32.90
N GLU A 635 -14.65 -26.97 32.77
CA GLU A 635 -13.42 -27.75 32.72
C GLU A 635 -13.12 -28.49 34.02
N LYS A 636 -13.35 -27.84 35.18
CA LYS A 636 -13.21 -28.47 36.50
C LYS A 636 -14.14 -29.69 36.63
N GLU A 637 -15.35 -29.58 36.11
CA GLU A 637 -16.35 -30.66 36.06
C GLU A 637 -16.14 -31.60 34.85
N GLN A 638 -15.00 -31.51 34.16
CA GLN A 638 -14.60 -32.36 33.03
C GLN A 638 -15.61 -32.37 31.87
N LYS A 639 -16.26 -31.24 31.62
CA LYS A 639 -17.21 -31.06 30.52
C LYS A 639 -16.47 -30.66 29.25
N THR A 640 -17.08 -30.98 28.11
CA THR A 640 -16.58 -30.48 26.82
C THR A 640 -16.87 -28.99 26.72
N THR A 641 -15.87 -28.17 26.42
CA THR A 641 -16.02 -26.70 26.36
C THR A 641 -15.81 -26.14 24.96
N VAL A 642 -16.60 -25.12 24.63
CA VAL A 642 -16.36 -24.22 23.50
C VAL A 642 -16.25 -22.81 24.06
N ASN A 643 -15.07 -22.20 23.93
CA ASN A 643 -14.85 -20.85 24.43
C ASN A 643 -15.11 -19.76 23.37
N GLY A 644 -15.13 -18.50 23.80
CA GLY A 644 -15.43 -17.37 22.92
C GLY A 644 -14.40 -17.15 21.82
N LEU A 645 -13.14 -17.57 22.02
CA LEU A 645 -12.08 -17.47 21.01
C LEU A 645 -12.34 -18.46 19.87
N GLU A 646 -12.58 -19.74 20.19
CA GLU A 646 -12.90 -20.78 19.19
C GLU A 646 -14.17 -20.40 18.41
N PHE A 647 -15.21 -19.95 19.12
CA PHE A 647 -16.44 -19.46 18.49
C PHE A 647 -16.19 -18.28 17.55
N SER A 648 -15.42 -17.29 18.00
CA SER A 648 -15.08 -16.12 17.18
C SER A 648 -14.25 -16.52 15.97
N PHE A 649 -13.33 -17.48 16.12
CA PHE A 649 -12.51 -17.99 15.03
C PHE A 649 -13.35 -18.59 13.90
N PHE A 650 -14.25 -19.53 14.22
CA PHE A 650 -15.08 -20.16 13.19
C PHE A 650 -16.12 -19.23 12.58
N THR A 651 -16.68 -18.32 13.39
CA THR A 651 -17.57 -17.25 12.89
C THR A 651 -16.84 -16.35 11.87
N THR A 652 -15.57 -16.05 12.17
CA THR A 652 -14.67 -15.25 11.33
C THR A 652 -14.23 -16.01 10.08
N TYR A 653 -13.91 -17.30 10.19
CA TYR A 653 -13.57 -18.17 9.06
C TYR A 653 -14.70 -18.18 8.02
N TYR A 654 -15.93 -18.40 8.47
CA TYR A 654 -17.07 -18.44 7.58
C TYR A 654 -17.36 -17.06 6.96
N SER A 655 -17.18 -15.99 7.73
CA SER A 655 -17.24 -14.62 7.22
C SER A 655 -16.19 -14.36 6.13
N ALA A 656 -14.95 -14.82 6.33
CA ALA A 656 -13.87 -14.72 5.36
C ALA A 656 -14.19 -15.49 4.06
N CYS A 657 -14.78 -16.69 4.15
CA CYS A 657 -15.26 -17.45 3.00
C CYS A 657 -16.28 -16.63 2.17
N ILE A 658 -17.27 -16.02 2.83
CA ILE A 658 -18.26 -15.15 2.18
C ILE A 658 -17.59 -13.94 1.51
N LEU A 659 -16.70 -13.25 2.22
CA LEU A 659 -16.05 -12.03 1.73
C LEU A 659 -15.17 -12.29 0.50
N THR A 660 -14.60 -13.49 0.43
CA THR A 660 -13.68 -13.94 -0.64
C THR A 660 -14.39 -14.74 -1.74
N GLY A 661 -15.64 -15.14 -1.53
CA GLY A 661 -16.39 -16.02 -2.43
C GLY A 661 -15.87 -17.46 -2.47
N ARG A 662 -15.12 -17.90 -1.45
CA ARG A 662 -14.66 -19.30 -1.32
C ARG A 662 -15.73 -20.15 -0.62
N GLU A 663 -15.82 -21.42 -0.99
CA GLU A 663 -16.66 -22.38 -0.28
C GLU A 663 -15.96 -22.81 1.03
N PRO A 664 -16.69 -22.78 2.17
CA PRO A 664 -16.13 -23.17 3.46
C PRO A 664 -15.98 -24.70 3.57
N THR A 665 -14.88 -25.17 4.16
CA THR A 665 -14.66 -26.60 4.46
C THR A 665 -14.26 -26.79 5.93
N THR A 666 -14.67 -27.90 6.54
CA THR A 666 -14.35 -28.24 7.93
C THR A 666 -12.86 -28.51 8.12
N GLU A 667 -12.24 -29.19 7.16
CA GLU A 667 -10.82 -29.54 7.21
C GLU A 667 -9.94 -28.28 7.23
N GLU A 668 -10.21 -27.31 6.36
CA GLU A 668 -9.45 -26.05 6.31
C GLU A 668 -9.68 -25.23 7.60
N ALA A 669 -10.93 -25.12 8.06
CA ALA A 669 -11.27 -24.39 9.27
C ALA A 669 -10.53 -24.93 10.51
N PHE A 670 -10.51 -26.26 10.69
CA PHE A 670 -9.88 -26.92 11.84
C PHE A 670 -8.35 -26.84 11.78
N ALA A 671 -7.78 -26.98 10.57
CA ALA A 671 -6.35 -26.81 10.38
C ALA A 671 -5.90 -25.37 10.72
N PHE A 672 -6.64 -24.36 10.27
CA PHE A 672 -6.32 -22.96 10.55
C PHE A 672 -6.46 -22.62 12.04
N LEU A 673 -7.48 -23.11 12.73
CA LEU A 673 -7.63 -22.89 14.17
C LEU A 673 -6.45 -23.51 14.93
N SER A 674 -6.10 -24.76 14.62
CA SER A 674 -5.01 -25.49 15.26
C SER A 674 -3.68 -24.73 15.15
N GLU A 675 -3.37 -24.20 13.96
CA GLU A 675 -2.16 -23.40 13.76
C GLU A 675 -2.24 -22.02 14.46
N TYR A 676 -3.42 -21.38 14.48
CA TYR A 676 -3.62 -20.10 15.16
C TYR A 676 -3.38 -20.20 16.68
N LEU A 677 -3.89 -21.26 17.31
CA LEU A 677 -3.71 -21.51 18.74
C LEU A 677 -2.24 -21.78 19.07
N ASN A 678 -1.50 -22.50 18.22
CA ASN A 678 -0.07 -22.78 18.41
C ASN A 678 0.84 -21.54 18.29
N LYS A 679 0.40 -20.47 17.61
CA LYS A 679 1.13 -19.18 17.55
C LYS A 679 0.88 -18.27 18.75
N SER A 680 -0.19 -18.54 19.50
CA SER A 680 -0.67 -17.69 20.59
C SER A 680 -0.16 -18.14 21.97
N VAL A 681 0.61 -19.24 22.00
CA VAL A 681 1.38 -19.78 23.13
C VAL A 681 2.85 -19.47 22.87
#